data_AF-A0A3N0YBE6-F1
#
_entry.id   AF-A0A3N0YBE6-F1
#
_cell.length_a   1.000
_cell.length_b   1.000
_cell.length_c   1.000
_cell.angle_alpha   90.00
_cell.angle_beta   90.00
_cell.angle_gamma   90.00
#
_symmetry.space_group_name_H-M   'P 1'
#
loop_
_entity.id
_entity.type
_entity.pdbx_description
1 polymer ?
#
loop_
_entity_poly.entity_id
_entity_poly.type
_entity_poly.pdbx_seq_one_letter_code
_entity_poly.pdbx_strand_id
1 'polypeptide(L)'
;METQRVCGCVCFFSVRIVLLGKNVSENNRVGNTILGTAAFDSEASSSYSQQHSVRISGKVEKRHIAVINTSHLLQPELSEHEIIQGVRECVSRSAPGPHVIILVLQYNDFSDEDRNRVKTVLKLFSEKAIKHTIVLTTDEEKHTFFFKLWNNTIDNLITECGGELLQFDTRNPEWRSEMLRRTEEMLKEEHEEFIFCNRYEDKDDGTSVDEDPDRSGGSVQRDNKEEEDSDHNEDGKLNKNKKTGCDGGDSRERADDLRIVLLGRTGVGKSSTGNTILGRGAFISDTAHESVTKESQGETCEINDRHVTVIDTPGLFDTELSNEKVQREITNCISMILPGPHVFIIVLNLGQRFTQEEATSVKIIQETFGEKSLMFTMVLFTRGDDLNDKTIEQYLGKPGCPLMNLIEACGNRYHVFNNKQTRDRTQVSDLLKKIDDMVKENGDSYYSCKMFREMEREKQEKEKKILTETVKQLNRERDELMKKHEEDKKSMMEEERQNHNKERKRREEEFREREERYKKDIKEREEQERKIRDEMKREREEWERQKQEEKQRKEEEDKNRRKKEQAMSDEYYQRLKQEGEKMKMILQKERQNHDKERKRREELFREREEQYKNDIKEREEEERKMREEMKREQEEWEKQKQQERQKRDEEDERRRKKEQAMREE
;
A
#
# COMPACT_ATOMS: atom_id res chain seq x y z
N MET A 1 17.44 7.09 1.75
CA MET A 1 18.53 7.77 1.01
C MET A 1 18.00 9.12 0.60
N GLU A 2 18.32 10.15 1.37
CA GLU A 2 17.91 11.54 1.11
C GLU A 2 18.66 12.05 -0.12
N THR A 3 17.97 12.17 -1.25
CA THR A 3 18.45 12.99 -2.37
C THR A 3 18.24 14.45 -1.99
N GLN A 4 19.28 15.07 -1.44
CA GLN A 4 19.40 16.52 -1.28
C GLN A 4 19.36 17.14 -2.68
N ARG A 5 18.17 17.56 -3.13
CA ARG A 5 18.02 18.48 -4.26
C ARG A 5 18.52 19.84 -3.81
N VAL A 6 19.80 20.10 -4.02
CA VAL A 6 20.33 21.46 -3.96
C VAL A 6 19.77 22.18 -5.19
N CYS A 7 18.85 23.13 -4.94
CA CYS A 7 18.37 24.06 -5.95
C CYS A 7 19.58 24.91 -6.40
N GLY A 8 20.25 24.47 -7.46
CA GLY A 8 21.55 24.96 -7.91
C GLY A 8 21.52 26.28 -8.68
N CYS A 9 20.89 27.33 -8.15
CA CYS A 9 20.86 28.62 -8.85
C CYS A 9 21.49 29.80 -8.10
N VAL A 10 22.03 29.62 -6.88
CA VAL A 10 22.59 30.76 -6.12
C VAL A 10 23.95 30.46 -5.47
N CYS A 11 24.50 29.26 -5.64
CA CYS A 11 25.68 28.83 -4.88
C CYS A 11 27.04 29.43 -5.30
N PHE A 12 27.12 30.33 -6.27
CA PHE A 12 28.42 30.76 -6.81
C PHE A 12 28.74 32.26 -6.78
N PHE A 13 27.82 33.16 -6.41
CA PHE A 13 28.12 34.60 -6.38
C PHE A 13 28.03 35.19 -4.97
N SER A 14 28.94 36.10 -4.64
CA SER A 14 28.93 36.83 -3.37
C SER A 14 27.71 37.77 -3.32
N VAL A 15 26.77 37.54 -2.40
CA VAL A 15 25.56 38.35 -2.26
C VAL A 15 25.94 39.70 -1.64
N ARG A 16 25.65 40.79 -2.34
CA ARG A 16 25.93 42.17 -1.92
C ARG A 16 24.64 42.83 -1.44
N ILE A 17 24.57 43.11 -0.15
CA ILE A 17 23.40 43.65 0.54
C ILE A 17 23.71 45.08 0.97
N VAL A 18 22.88 46.04 0.55
CA VAL A 18 22.97 47.42 1.04
C VAL A 18 22.01 47.60 2.20
N LEU A 19 22.50 48.04 3.36
CA LEU A 19 21.68 48.37 4.52
C LEU A 19 21.40 49.87 4.56
N LEU A 20 20.14 50.21 4.29
CA LEU A 20 19.64 51.57 4.31
C LEU A 20 18.78 51.75 5.56
N GLY A 21 19.09 52.71 6.41
CA GLY A 21 18.32 52.95 7.63
C GLY A 21 18.77 54.23 8.32
N LYS A 22 17.85 54.87 9.04
CA LYS A 22 18.07 56.14 9.74
C LYS A 22 18.88 55.96 11.02
N ASN A 23 18.72 54.83 11.70
CA ASN A 23 19.37 54.55 12.98
C ASN A 23 20.64 53.71 12.78
N VAL A 24 21.80 54.34 12.99
CA VAL A 24 23.13 53.73 12.84
C VAL A 24 23.28 52.47 13.71
N SER A 25 22.79 52.53 14.96
CA SER A 25 22.89 51.42 15.92
C SER A 25 22.08 50.22 15.43
N GLU A 26 20.87 50.45 14.93
CA GLU A 26 20.02 49.38 14.40
C GLU A 26 20.59 48.79 13.10
N ASN A 27 21.14 49.61 12.20
CA ASN A 27 21.82 49.13 11.01
C ASN A 27 23.02 48.24 11.35
N ASN A 28 23.85 48.64 12.32
CA ASN A 28 24.98 47.85 12.79
C ASN A 28 24.52 46.52 13.39
N ARG A 29 23.47 46.54 14.21
CA ARG A 29 22.86 45.33 14.77
C ARG A 29 22.38 44.40 13.67
N VAL A 30 21.64 44.89 12.68
CA VAL A 30 21.18 44.10 11.54
C VAL A 30 22.36 43.54 10.74
N GLY A 31 23.35 44.37 10.40
CA GLY A 31 24.53 43.97 9.62
C GLY A 31 25.39 42.91 10.32
N ASN A 32 25.66 43.08 11.61
CA ASN A 32 26.38 42.11 12.42
C ASN A 32 25.63 40.77 12.49
N THR A 33 24.31 40.85 12.59
CA THR A 33 23.42 39.70 12.65
C THR A 33 23.42 38.99 11.28
N ILE A 34 23.35 39.68 10.15
CA ILE A 34 23.49 39.09 8.80
C ILE A 34 24.84 38.38 8.63
N LEU A 35 25.94 39.01 9.06
CA LEU A 35 27.29 38.47 8.90
C LEU A 35 27.66 37.41 9.95
N GLY A 36 26.89 37.27 11.02
CA GLY A 36 27.18 36.38 12.13
C GLY A 36 28.41 36.77 12.96
N THR A 37 28.83 38.04 12.89
CA THR A 37 30.01 38.58 13.59
C THR A 37 29.81 40.05 13.97
N ALA A 38 30.49 40.53 15.02
CA ALA A 38 30.48 41.93 15.48
C ALA A 38 31.36 42.83 14.60
N ALA A 39 31.11 42.79 13.29
CA ALA A 39 31.92 43.42 12.26
C ALA A 39 31.85 44.96 12.28
N PHE A 40 30.70 45.52 12.65
CA PHE A 40 30.43 46.96 12.66
C PHE A 40 30.64 47.64 14.03
N ASP A 41 31.14 46.91 15.04
CA ASP A 41 31.28 47.40 16.44
C ASP A 41 32.72 47.83 16.82
N SER A 42 33.67 47.85 15.89
CA SER A 42 35.10 48.12 16.19
C SER A 42 35.38 49.58 16.58
N GLU A 43 36.17 49.79 17.66
CA GLU A 43 36.60 51.10 18.21
C GLU A 43 37.39 52.00 17.23
N ALA A 44 37.84 51.47 16.08
CA ALA A 44 38.39 52.28 15.00
C ALA A 44 37.33 53.20 14.34
N SER A 45 36.05 53.05 14.70
CA SER A 45 34.92 53.71 14.05
C SER A 45 34.51 55.07 14.67
N SER A 46 35.35 55.68 15.51
CA SER A 46 35.03 56.96 16.15
C SER A 46 35.27 58.16 15.20
N SER A 47 34.23 58.96 15.00
CA SER A 47 34.09 60.17 14.15
C SER A 47 34.06 60.00 12.62
N TYR A 48 34.92 59.19 11.98
CA TYR A 48 34.99 59.11 10.50
C TYR A 48 33.91 58.22 9.84
N SER A 49 33.44 57.18 10.54
CA SER A 49 32.48 56.19 10.01
C SER A 49 31.03 56.65 10.01
N GLN A 50 30.76 57.84 10.55
CA GLN A 50 29.42 58.43 10.54
C GLN A 50 29.09 59.14 9.22
N GLN A 51 30.09 59.32 8.32
CA GLN A 51 29.95 60.09 7.08
C GLN A 51 30.15 59.27 5.80
N HIS A 52 30.49 57.98 5.88
CA HIS A 52 30.83 57.15 4.72
C HIS A 52 30.18 55.76 4.75
N SER A 53 30.11 55.10 3.59
CA SER A 53 29.59 53.73 3.49
C SER A 53 30.65 52.71 3.89
N VAL A 54 30.30 51.73 4.73
CA VAL A 54 31.23 50.68 5.18
C VAL A 54 30.87 49.34 4.57
N ARG A 55 31.80 48.72 3.82
CA ARG A 55 31.64 47.36 3.26
C ARG A 55 32.37 46.33 4.12
N ILE A 56 31.65 45.32 4.59
CA ILE A 56 32.25 44.17 5.28
C ILE A 56 31.76 42.88 4.63
N SER A 57 32.66 41.93 4.42
CA SER A 57 32.35 40.64 3.78
C SER A 57 32.69 39.47 4.70
N GLY A 58 31.87 38.42 4.67
CA GLY A 58 32.03 37.22 5.49
C GLY A 58 31.43 35.98 4.83
N LYS A 59 31.78 34.80 5.35
CA LYS A 59 31.18 33.53 4.91
C LYS A 59 30.08 33.12 5.88
N VAL A 60 28.84 33.10 5.41
CA VAL A 60 27.63 32.81 6.19
C VAL A 60 26.88 31.68 5.49
N GLU A 61 26.53 30.61 6.21
CA GLU A 61 25.77 29.48 5.64
C GLU A 61 26.35 28.92 4.31
N LYS A 62 27.68 28.86 4.23
CA LYS A 62 28.47 28.46 3.03
C LYS A 62 28.43 29.44 1.84
N ARG A 63 27.81 30.61 1.99
CA ARG A 63 27.77 31.69 0.99
C ARG A 63 28.73 32.82 1.36
N HIS A 64 29.27 33.50 0.37
CA HIS A 64 29.95 34.78 0.59
C HIS A 64 28.90 35.89 0.59
N ILE A 65 28.85 36.67 1.67
CA ILE A 65 27.95 37.81 1.82
C ILE A 65 28.79 39.06 2.08
N ALA A 66 28.51 40.13 1.34
CA ALA A 66 29.04 41.46 1.58
C ALA A 66 27.89 42.38 2.01
N VAL A 67 28.03 43.02 3.16
CA VAL A 67 27.07 44.01 3.68
C VAL A 67 27.71 45.40 3.55
N ILE A 68 27.00 46.31 2.89
CA ILE A 68 27.36 47.71 2.72
C ILE A 68 26.42 48.53 3.60
N ASN A 69 26.92 49.06 4.72
CA ASN A 69 26.13 49.89 5.61
C ASN A 69 26.16 51.36 5.15
N THR A 70 24.99 51.94 4.90
CA THR A 70 24.82 53.31 4.41
C THR A 70 24.09 54.18 5.44
N SER A 71 24.49 54.06 6.71
CA SER A 71 23.83 54.67 7.86
C SER A 71 23.76 56.20 7.87
N HIS A 72 24.39 56.87 6.89
CA HIS A 72 24.34 58.32 6.72
C HIS A 72 23.24 58.78 5.74
N LEU A 73 22.83 57.98 4.75
CA LEU A 73 22.01 58.45 3.61
C LEU A 73 20.61 58.96 4.00
N LEU A 74 20.03 58.44 5.08
CA LEU A 74 18.69 58.82 5.56
C LEU A 74 18.71 59.89 6.65
N GLN A 75 19.86 60.50 6.98
CA GLN A 75 19.91 61.55 8.00
C GLN A 75 19.30 62.86 7.49
N PRO A 76 18.34 63.47 8.21
CA PRO A 76 17.58 64.61 7.73
C PRO A 76 18.44 65.85 7.44
N GLU A 77 19.63 65.95 8.03
CA GLU A 77 20.56 67.08 7.89
C GLU A 77 21.34 67.10 6.57
N LEU A 78 21.37 66.00 5.79
CA LEU A 78 22.14 65.98 4.54
C LEU A 78 21.40 66.66 3.40
N SER A 79 22.13 67.49 2.67
CA SER A 79 21.73 68.10 1.40
C SER A 79 21.57 67.07 0.28
N GLU A 80 20.85 67.43 -0.79
CA GLU A 80 20.66 66.56 -1.97
C GLU A 80 22.00 66.16 -2.61
N HIS A 81 22.97 67.08 -2.66
CA HIS A 81 24.31 66.79 -3.18
C HIS A 81 25.04 65.73 -2.35
N GLU A 82 24.98 65.82 -1.02
CA GLU A 82 25.60 64.83 -0.12
C GLU A 82 24.93 63.45 -0.25
N ILE A 83 23.61 63.41 -0.46
CA ILE A 83 22.89 62.16 -0.74
C ILE A 83 23.39 61.54 -2.06
N ILE A 84 23.52 62.33 -3.11
CA ILE A 84 24.01 61.86 -4.42
C ILE A 84 25.43 61.29 -4.28
N GLN A 85 26.33 62.00 -3.58
CA GLN A 85 27.70 61.50 -3.36
C GLN A 85 27.74 60.24 -2.50
N GLY A 86 26.93 60.16 -1.44
CA GLY A 86 26.84 58.95 -0.62
C GLY A 86 26.27 57.75 -1.38
N VAL A 87 25.26 57.96 -2.25
CA VAL A 87 24.75 56.90 -3.13
C VAL A 87 25.82 56.45 -4.12
N ARG A 88 26.58 57.37 -4.73
CA ARG A 88 27.71 57.04 -5.62
C ARG A 88 28.78 56.22 -4.90
N GLU A 89 29.15 56.61 -3.68
CA GLU A 89 30.09 55.84 -2.86
C GLU A 89 29.55 54.42 -2.60
N CYS A 90 28.28 54.31 -2.22
CA CYS A 90 27.63 53.02 -1.98
C CYS A 90 27.60 52.13 -3.23
N VAL A 91 27.29 52.71 -4.41
CA VAL A 91 27.26 51.99 -5.69
C VAL A 91 28.65 51.46 -6.03
N SER A 92 29.70 52.29 -5.90
CA SER A 92 31.08 51.86 -6.10
C SER A 92 31.47 50.72 -5.16
N ARG A 93 31.11 50.83 -3.87
CA ARG A 93 31.34 49.75 -2.89
C ARG A 93 30.49 48.52 -3.14
N SER A 94 29.45 48.62 -3.95
CA SER A 94 28.56 47.51 -4.29
C SER A 94 28.86 46.90 -5.66
N ALA A 95 29.94 47.31 -6.35
CA ALA A 95 30.27 46.89 -7.71
C ALA A 95 30.20 45.36 -7.92
N PRO A 96 29.62 44.88 -9.06
CA PRO A 96 29.02 45.66 -10.15
C PRO A 96 27.63 46.29 -9.85
N GLY A 97 27.06 46.00 -8.67
CA GLY A 97 25.82 46.59 -8.15
C GLY A 97 25.25 45.76 -6.99
N PRO A 98 24.41 46.35 -6.12
CA PRO A 98 23.82 45.63 -5.00
C PRO A 98 22.79 44.59 -5.49
N HIS A 99 22.73 43.42 -4.85
CA HIS A 99 21.75 42.39 -5.18
C HIS A 99 20.38 42.69 -4.55
N VAL A 100 20.41 43.28 -3.36
CA VAL A 100 19.21 43.65 -2.60
C VAL A 100 19.55 44.83 -1.69
N ILE A 101 18.56 45.69 -1.49
CA ILE A 101 18.60 46.75 -0.49
C ILE A 101 17.72 46.31 0.67
N ILE A 102 18.24 46.34 1.89
CA ILE A 102 17.45 46.11 3.10
C ILE A 102 17.21 47.47 3.74
N LEU A 103 15.94 47.86 3.80
CA LEU A 103 15.49 49.07 4.46
C LEU A 103 15.17 48.75 5.92
N VAL A 104 16.03 49.18 6.83
CA VAL A 104 15.91 49.02 8.28
C VAL A 104 15.07 50.17 8.84
N LEU A 105 13.91 49.83 9.39
CA LEU A 105 12.91 50.79 9.89
C LEU A 105 12.55 50.54 11.36
N GLN A 106 12.10 51.59 12.02
CA GLN A 106 11.46 51.52 13.34
C GLN A 106 10.10 52.22 13.27
N TYR A 107 9.03 51.55 13.70
CA TYR A 107 7.66 52.09 13.68
C TYR A 107 7.52 53.39 14.48
N ASN A 108 8.32 53.54 15.55
CA ASN A 108 8.28 54.72 16.41
C ASN A 108 9.16 55.89 15.89
N ASP A 109 9.94 55.71 14.82
CA ASP A 109 10.90 56.69 14.28
C ASP A 109 10.88 56.72 12.74
N PHE A 110 9.68 56.82 12.17
CA PHE A 110 9.49 56.94 10.72
C PHE A 110 8.33 57.87 10.36
N SER A 111 8.62 58.91 9.59
CA SER A 111 7.68 59.94 9.15
C SER A 111 7.42 59.91 7.63
N ASP A 112 6.43 60.67 7.16
CA ASP A 112 6.20 60.88 5.71
C ASP A 112 7.40 61.51 5.00
N GLU A 113 8.17 62.35 5.70
CA GLU A 113 9.39 62.96 5.19
C GLU A 113 10.48 61.90 5.01
N ASP A 114 10.65 61.00 5.99
CA ASP A 114 11.57 59.86 5.90
C ASP A 114 11.19 58.95 4.71
N ARG A 115 9.89 58.72 4.46
CA ARG A 115 9.41 57.97 3.29
C ARG A 115 9.80 58.63 1.98
N ASN A 116 9.58 59.93 1.84
CA ASN A 116 9.95 60.64 0.62
C ASN A 116 11.47 60.62 0.39
N ARG A 117 12.25 60.75 1.47
CA ARG A 117 13.70 60.66 1.44
C ARG A 117 14.19 59.27 1.00
N VAL A 118 13.62 58.20 1.55
CA VAL A 118 13.90 56.81 1.12
C VAL A 118 13.65 56.66 -0.38
N LYS A 119 12.52 57.17 -0.88
CA LYS A 119 12.21 57.10 -2.32
C LYS A 119 13.23 57.84 -3.18
N THR A 120 13.63 59.04 -2.76
CA THR A 120 14.66 59.81 -3.45
C THR A 120 15.97 59.02 -3.50
N VAL A 121 16.43 58.48 -2.37
CA VAL A 121 17.64 57.67 -2.30
C VAL A 121 17.55 56.44 -3.21
N LEU A 122 16.46 55.67 -3.14
CA LEU A 122 16.30 54.46 -3.95
C LEU A 122 16.28 54.80 -5.46
N LYS A 123 15.60 55.87 -5.88
CA LYS A 123 15.61 56.32 -7.28
C LYS A 123 17.01 56.71 -7.77
N LEU A 124 17.84 57.26 -6.89
CA LEU A 124 19.24 57.57 -7.22
C LEU A 124 20.08 56.32 -7.45
N PHE A 125 19.76 55.19 -6.77
CA PHE A 125 20.32 53.90 -7.13
C PHE A 125 19.80 53.46 -8.50
N SER A 126 18.48 53.28 -8.66
CA SER A 126 17.86 52.82 -9.91
C SER A 126 16.34 52.97 -9.82
N GLU A 127 15.65 53.15 -10.96
CA GLU A 127 14.18 53.04 -11.01
C GLU A 127 13.69 51.67 -10.53
N LYS A 128 14.54 50.64 -10.61
CA LYS A 128 14.24 49.28 -10.13
C LYS A 128 14.60 49.03 -8.67
N ALA A 129 15.28 49.95 -7.99
CA ALA A 129 15.79 49.74 -6.64
C ALA A 129 14.66 49.57 -5.61
N ILE A 130 13.53 50.26 -5.79
CA ILE A 130 12.35 50.12 -4.92
C ILE A 130 11.83 48.68 -4.93
N LYS A 131 11.77 48.04 -6.10
CA LYS A 131 11.31 46.64 -6.22
C LYS A 131 12.32 45.63 -5.67
N HIS A 132 13.58 46.01 -5.55
CA HIS A 132 14.65 45.19 -4.97
C HIS A 132 14.95 45.58 -3.52
N THR A 133 13.98 46.17 -2.83
CA THR A 133 14.10 46.59 -1.43
C THR A 133 13.27 45.68 -0.53
N ILE A 134 13.90 45.05 0.46
CA ILE A 134 13.22 44.31 1.52
C ILE A 134 13.09 45.21 2.74
N VAL A 135 11.87 45.38 3.25
CA VAL A 135 11.61 46.17 4.46
C VAL A 135 11.79 45.30 5.71
N LEU A 136 12.61 45.76 6.64
CA LEU A 136 12.93 45.07 7.90
C LEU A 136 12.66 46.00 9.09
N THR A 137 11.74 45.63 9.98
CA THR A 137 11.44 46.41 11.20
C THR A 137 12.18 45.86 12.40
N THR A 138 12.78 46.75 13.22
CA THR A 138 13.55 46.34 14.42
C THR A 138 12.83 46.52 15.75
N ASP A 139 11.67 47.17 15.76
CA ASP A 139 10.77 47.27 16.90
C ASP A 139 9.42 46.58 16.64
N GLU A 140 8.75 46.17 17.71
CA GLU A 140 7.41 45.58 17.63
C GLU A 140 6.36 46.65 17.32
N GLU A 141 5.42 46.31 16.44
CA GLU A 141 4.25 47.13 16.18
C GLU A 141 3.42 47.24 17.47
N LYS A 142 3.31 48.44 18.05
CA LYS A 142 2.50 48.63 19.25
C LYS A 142 1.02 48.51 18.87
N HIS A 143 0.41 47.36 19.18
CA HIS A 143 -1.04 47.11 19.06
C HIS A 143 -1.88 48.02 19.97
N THR A 144 -1.95 49.31 19.66
CA THR A 144 -2.99 50.20 20.18
C THR A 144 -3.92 50.56 19.03
N PHE A 145 -5.24 50.52 19.28
CA PHE A 145 -6.29 50.78 18.29
C PHE A 145 -6.15 52.16 17.59
N PHE A 146 -5.40 53.09 18.18
CA PHE A 146 -5.00 54.38 17.61
C PHE A 146 -3.81 54.31 16.63
N PHE A 147 -2.87 53.36 16.79
CA PHE A 147 -1.68 53.22 15.93
C PHE A 147 -2.01 52.67 14.54
N LYS A 148 -2.99 51.77 14.46
CA LYS A 148 -3.45 51.15 13.19
C LYS A 148 -4.12 52.14 12.22
N LEU A 149 -4.61 53.28 12.74
CA LEU A 149 -5.28 54.31 11.95
C LEU A 149 -4.30 55.36 11.40
N TRP A 150 -3.03 55.36 11.84
CA TRP A 150 -2.08 56.45 11.58
C TRP A 150 -0.85 56.09 10.72
N ASN A 151 -0.48 54.83 10.53
CA ASN A 151 0.70 54.48 9.72
C ASN A 151 0.39 53.98 8.30
N ASN A 152 -0.50 54.70 7.61
CA ASN A 152 -0.71 54.55 6.16
C ASN A 152 0.62 54.73 5.38
N THR A 153 1.53 55.53 5.91
CA THR A 153 2.86 55.82 5.34
C THR A 153 3.76 54.58 5.21
N ILE A 154 3.92 53.80 6.28
CA ILE A 154 4.77 52.61 6.30
C ILE A 154 4.13 51.50 5.46
N ASP A 155 2.83 51.29 5.60
CA ASP A 155 2.09 50.29 4.81
C ASP A 155 2.14 50.58 3.30
N ASN A 156 2.05 51.86 2.92
CA ASN A 156 2.25 52.28 1.53
C ASN A 156 3.67 51.99 1.05
N LEU A 157 4.68 52.25 1.88
CA LEU A 157 6.08 51.98 1.51
C LEU A 157 6.34 50.48 1.38
N ILE A 158 5.82 49.66 2.29
CA ILE A 158 5.90 48.19 2.21
C ILE A 158 5.24 47.71 0.92
N THR A 159 4.05 48.21 0.60
CA THR A 159 3.32 47.87 -0.63
C THR A 159 4.12 48.23 -1.88
N GLU A 160 4.74 49.42 -1.91
CA GLU A 160 5.58 49.85 -3.03
C GLU A 160 6.86 49.03 -3.19
N CYS A 161 7.44 48.54 -2.09
CA CYS A 161 8.61 47.66 -2.07
C CYS A 161 8.27 46.17 -2.31
N GLY A 162 7.06 45.83 -2.77
CA GLY A 162 6.67 44.46 -3.09
C GLY A 162 5.78 43.76 -2.05
N GLY A 163 5.37 44.46 -0.98
CA GLY A 163 4.28 44.05 -0.09
C GLY A 163 4.66 43.14 1.09
N GLU A 164 5.93 42.77 1.24
CA GLU A 164 6.32 41.79 2.26
C GLU A 164 7.32 42.35 3.29
N LEU A 165 6.86 42.47 4.54
CA LEU A 165 7.65 42.93 5.70
C LEU A 165 8.38 41.76 6.38
N LEU A 166 9.60 42.02 6.86
CA LEU A 166 10.31 41.14 7.79
C LEU A 166 10.44 41.80 9.17
N GLN A 167 10.31 40.98 10.22
CA GLN A 167 10.56 41.42 11.59
C GLN A 167 11.95 40.94 12.02
N PHE A 168 12.80 41.87 12.43
CA PHE A 168 14.12 41.56 12.95
C PHE A 168 14.01 40.99 14.37
N ASP A 169 14.46 39.75 14.55
CA ASP A 169 14.60 39.14 15.87
C ASP A 169 16.01 38.54 16.00
N THR A 170 16.71 38.92 17.07
CA THR A 170 18.03 38.37 17.41
C THR A 170 17.93 36.97 18.01
N ARG A 171 16.79 36.62 18.63
CA ARG A 171 16.53 35.32 19.26
C ARG A 171 16.02 34.28 18.27
N ASN A 172 15.24 34.71 17.27
CA ASN A 172 14.79 33.88 16.17
C ASN A 172 15.43 34.33 14.83
N PRO A 173 16.49 33.65 14.36
CA PRO A 173 17.17 34.01 13.12
C PRO A 173 16.43 33.59 11.84
N GLU A 174 15.21 33.03 11.93
CA GLU A 174 14.41 32.60 10.76
C GLU A 174 14.25 33.70 9.70
N TRP A 175 14.14 34.97 10.11
CA TRP A 175 14.05 36.10 9.18
C TRP A 175 15.28 36.22 8.27
N ARG A 176 16.46 35.74 8.68
CA ARG A 176 17.67 35.74 7.84
C ARG A 176 17.54 34.76 6.69
N SER A 177 17.06 33.56 6.96
CA SER A 177 16.82 32.54 5.93
C SER A 177 15.73 32.99 4.98
N GLU A 178 14.68 33.62 5.50
CA GLU A 178 13.60 34.21 4.70
C GLU A 178 14.09 35.39 3.84
N MET A 179 14.91 36.29 4.40
CA MET A 179 15.55 37.39 3.65
C MET A 179 16.40 36.85 2.50
N LEU A 180 17.22 35.83 2.76
CA LEU A 180 18.02 35.19 1.72
C LEU A 180 17.11 34.56 0.65
N ARG A 181 16.08 33.80 1.04
CA ARG A 181 15.10 33.20 0.12
C ARG A 181 14.47 34.25 -0.81
N ARG A 182 13.99 35.37 -0.25
CA ARG A 182 13.38 36.46 -1.02
C ARG A 182 14.35 37.14 -1.96
N THR A 183 15.58 37.34 -1.52
CA THR A 183 16.66 37.86 -2.38
C THR A 183 16.84 36.96 -3.61
N GLU A 184 16.75 35.63 -3.45
CA GLU A 184 16.84 34.72 -4.60
C GLU A 184 15.63 34.79 -5.53
N GLU A 185 14.43 35.04 -5.00
CA GLU A 185 13.19 35.14 -5.79
C GLU A 185 13.16 36.41 -6.61
N MET A 186 13.51 37.55 -6.02
CA MET A 186 13.66 38.83 -6.73
C MET A 186 14.62 38.71 -7.93
N LEU A 187 15.78 38.08 -7.72
CA LEU A 187 16.77 37.87 -8.77
C LEU A 187 16.33 36.82 -9.83
N LYS A 188 15.37 35.94 -9.51
CA LYS A 188 14.81 34.96 -10.47
C LYS A 188 13.73 35.57 -11.35
N GLU A 189 12.87 36.42 -10.79
CA GLU A 189 11.71 36.99 -11.50
C GLU A 189 12.12 38.03 -12.54
N GLU A 190 13.09 38.90 -12.25
CA GLU A 190 13.46 40.00 -13.16
C GLU A 190 14.54 39.63 -14.20
N HIS A 191 15.09 38.42 -14.16
CA HIS A 191 16.23 37.98 -14.97
C HIS A 191 17.51 38.84 -14.81
N GLU A 192 17.61 39.63 -13.74
CA GLU A 192 18.77 40.49 -13.43
C GLU A 192 19.66 39.86 -12.35
N GLU A 193 20.97 40.09 -12.45
CA GLU A 193 21.96 39.51 -11.53
C GLU A 193 22.18 40.37 -10.27
N PHE A 194 21.92 41.67 -10.38
CA PHE A 194 21.99 42.69 -9.35
C PHE A 194 21.33 43.97 -9.90
N ILE A 195 21.04 44.93 -9.03
CA ILE A 195 20.46 46.22 -9.41
C ILE A 195 21.50 46.99 -10.24
N PHE A 196 21.20 47.26 -11.51
CA PHE A 196 21.97 48.17 -12.34
C PHE A 196 21.75 49.60 -11.85
N CYS A 197 22.77 50.18 -11.22
CA CYS A 197 22.68 51.53 -10.71
C CYS A 197 22.91 52.58 -11.81
N ASN A 198 22.18 53.68 -11.74
CA ASN A 198 22.32 54.80 -12.68
C ASN A 198 23.76 55.33 -12.62
N ARG A 199 24.47 55.31 -13.76
CA ARG A 199 25.81 55.91 -13.87
C ARG A 199 25.63 57.42 -13.99
N TYR A 200 26.18 58.17 -13.03
CA TYR A 200 26.25 59.63 -13.13
C TYR A 200 27.55 59.97 -13.85
N GLU A 201 27.44 60.57 -15.04
CA GLU A 201 28.58 61.21 -15.68
C GLU A 201 28.91 62.47 -14.87
N ASP A 202 30.13 62.55 -14.35
CA ASP A 202 30.63 63.77 -13.74
C ASP A 202 30.78 64.81 -14.85
N LYS A 203 29.83 65.75 -14.91
CA LYS A 203 30.10 67.04 -15.54
C LYS A 203 31.01 67.78 -14.58
N ASP A 204 32.27 67.97 -14.98
CA ASP A 204 33.19 68.92 -14.36
C ASP A 204 32.50 70.28 -14.26
N ASP A 205 32.05 70.65 -13.05
CA ASP A 205 31.68 72.03 -12.75
C ASP A 205 32.88 72.66 -12.06
N GLY A 206 33.73 73.27 -12.89
CA GLY A 206 34.78 74.15 -12.41
C GLY A 206 34.15 75.42 -11.87
N THR A 207 34.31 75.68 -10.58
CA THR A 207 34.41 77.07 -10.10
C THR A 207 35.16 77.14 -8.78
N SER A 208 36.31 77.80 -8.86
CA SER A 208 37.04 78.36 -7.74
C SER A 208 36.18 79.37 -6.99
N VAL A 209 36.26 79.29 -5.67
CA VAL A 209 35.80 80.28 -4.69
C VAL A 209 36.27 81.68 -5.06
N ASP A 210 35.37 82.66 -5.08
CA ASP A 210 35.61 83.98 -4.50
C ASP A 210 34.29 84.77 -4.27
N GLU A 211 34.23 85.30 -3.05
CA GLU A 211 33.46 86.43 -2.51
C GLU A 211 31.98 86.33 -2.07
N ASP A 212 31.87 86.69 -0.79
CA ASP A 212 30.80 86.93 0.17
C ASP A 212 29.89 88.15 -0.22
N PRO A 213 28.88 88.58 0.57
CA PRO A 213 27.46 88.34 0.33
C PRO A 213 26.63 89.62 0.13
N ASP A 214 25.53 89.60 -0.66
CA ASP A 214 24.39 90.48 -0.34
C ASP A 214 23.04 90.16 -1.00
N ARG A 215 22.02 90.50 -0.20
CA ARG A 215 20.57 90.66 -0.39
C ARG A 215 19.92 90.61 -1.79
N SER A 216 18.80 89.89 -1.75
CA SER A 216 17.45 90.26 -2.24
C SER A 216 17.03 89.89 -3.67
N GLY A 217 15.85 89.27 -3.75
CA GLY A 217 14.83 89.66 -4.72
C GLY A 217 14.58 88.69 -5.88
N GLY A 218 13.44 87.99 -5.79
CA GLY A 218 12.45 88.04 -6.86
C GLY A 218 12.58 87.08 -8.05
N SER A 219 11.70 86.08 -8.03
CA SER A 219 10.68 85.83 -9.08
C SER A 219 11.08 85.73 -10.57
N VAL A 220 10.73 84.55 -11.12
CA VAL A 220 9.88 84.36 -12.33
C VAL A 220 10.58 84.12 -13.69
N GLN A 221 10.37 82.87 -14.14
CA GLN A 221 9.98 82.38 -15.48
C GLN A 221 10.89 82.59 -16.71
N ARG A 222 11.20 81.40 -17.28
CA ARG A 222 10.87 80.92 -18.64
C ARG A 222 11.74 81.30 -19.85
N ASP A 223 12.08 80.20 -20.52
CA ASP A 223 11.97 79.93 -21.96
C ASP A 223 13.24 79.97 -22.83
N ASN A 224 13.48 78.78 -23.39
CA ASN A 224 13.84 78.46 -24.78
C ASN A 224 15.29 78.55 -25.29
N LYS A 225 15.72 77.39 -25.85
CA LYS A 225 16.36 77.13 -27.17
C LYS A 225 17.67 77.88 -27.49
N GLU A 226 18.59 77.43 -28.31
CA GLU A 226 18.98 76.25 -29.10
C GLU A 226 20.41 76.62 -29.59
N GLU A 227 21.15 75.65 -30.16
CA GLU A 227 22.37 75.84 -31.01
C GLU A 227 23.67 76.21 -30.28
N GLU A 228 24.76 75.45 -30.33
CA GLU A 228 25.57 74.80 -31.40
C GLU A 228 26.94 75.50 -31.52
N ASP A 229 27.94 74.67 -31.82
CA ASP A 229 29.22 74.95 -32.47
C ASP A 229 30.46 75.41 -31.68
N SER A 230 31.45 74.49 -31.68
CA SER A 230 32.84 74.65 -32.19
C SER A 230 33.78 75.60 -31.40
N ASP A 231 35.10 75.47 -31.34
CA ASP A 231 36.11 74.56 -31.86
C ASP A 231 37.44 74.91 -31.16
N HIS A 232 38.36 73.94 -31.11
CA HIS A 232 39.83 74.09 -31.21
C HIS A 232 40.72 74.57 -30.03
N ASN A 233 41.66 73.65 -29.70
CA ASN A 233 43.13 73.84 -29.54
C ASN A 233 43.62 74.72 -28.37
N GLU A 234 44.72 74.47 -27.66
CA GLU A 234 45.98 73.81 -28.00
C GLU A 234 46.83 73.65 -26.71
N ASP A 235 47.67 72.62 -26.69
CA ASP A 235 49.05 72.55 -26.16
C ASP A 235 49.49 73.20 -24.82
N GLY A 236 50.20 72.40 -23.99
CA GLY A 236 51.18 72.99 -23.07
C GLY A 236 51.73 72.20 -21.88
N LYS A 237 52.32 71.01 -22.10
CA LYS A 237 53.54 70.44 -21.47
C LYS A 237 54.01 70.85 -20.04
N LEU A 238 54.43 69.78 -19.33
CA LEU A 238 55.56 69.65 -18.36
C LEU A 238 55.32 70.22 -16.93
N ASN A 239 55.76 69.62 -15.80
CA ASN A 239 56.77 68.60 -15.52
C ASN A 239 56.65 68.12 -14.05
N LYS A 240 56.80 66.80 -13.83
CA LYS A 240 57.48 66.09 -12.72
C LYS A 240 57.40 66.62 -11.27
N ASN A 241 56.94 65.76 -10.35
CA ASN A 241 57.83 65.06 -9.41
C ASN A 241 57.18 63.88 -8.63
N LYS A 242 57.87 62.73 -8.69
CA LYS A 242 58.03 61.62 -7.70
C LYS A 242 57.83 62.11 -6.24
N LYS A 243 57.32 61.37 -5.24
CA LYS A 243 57.18 59.93 -4.88
C LYS A 243 56.51 60.02 -3.48
N THR A 244 55.51 59.24 -3.05
CA THR A 244 55.51 57.86 -2.52
C THR A 244 54.20 57.74 -1.74
N GLY A 245 53.49 56.62 -1.86
CA GLY A 245 52.38 56.31 -0.96
C GLY A 245 51.54 55.19 -1.55
N CYS A 246 51.42 54.09 -0.81
CA CYS A 246 50.69 52.90 -1.19
C CYS A 246 49.23 53.26 -1.48
N ASP A 247 48.80 53.12 -2.73
CA ASP A 247 47.41 53.37 -3.10
C ASP A 247 46.73 52.04 -3.45
N GLY A 248 45.72 51.71 -2.64
CA GLY A 248 44.75 50.68 -2.97
C GLY A 248 43.86 51.23 -4.08
N GLY A 249 44.24 50.97 -5.33
CA GLY A 249 43.55 51.46 -6.51
C GLY A 249 42.18 50.80 -6.71
N ASP A 250 41.14 51.55 -6.37
CA ASP A 250 40.00 51.91 -7.22
C ASP A 250 39.66 50.93 -8.36
N SER A 251 38.67 50.05 -8.16
CA SER A 251 38.05 49.24 -9.22
C SER A 251 36.88 49.99 -9.85
N ARG A 252 37.20 51.10 -10.53
CA ARG A 252 36.33 51.62 -11.59
C ARG A 252 36.50 50.67 -12.77
N GLU A 253 35.44 49.93 -13.15
CA GLU A 253 35.42 49.17 -14.40
C GLU A 253 35.68 50.15 -15.56
N ARG A 254 36.92 50.18 -16.04
CA ARG A 254 37.23 50.86 -17.29
C ARG A 254 36.65 49.99 -18.40
N ALA A 255 36.04 50.61 -19.41
CA ALA A 255 35.46 49.90 -20.56
C ALA A 255 36.48 48.98 -21.29
N ASP A 256 37.77 49.13 -20.97
CA ASP A 256 38.87 48.38 -21.54
C ASP A 256 39.32 47.14 -20.74
N ASP A 257 38.83 46.87 -19.52
CA ASP A 257 39.37 45.75 -18.72
C ASP A 257 39.23 44.38 -19.41
N LEU A 258 40.28 43.54 -19.41
CA LEU A 258 40.32 42.23 -20.05
C LEU A 258 40.38 41.08 -19.02
N ARG A 259 39.68 39.99 -19.32
CA ARG A 259 39.47 38.86 -18.41
C ARG A 259 39.68 37.55 -19.15
N ILE A 260 40.76 36.85 -18.83
CA ILE A 260 41.27 35.67 -19.54
C ILE A 260 41.18 34.45 -18.62
N VAL A 261 40.63 33.34 -19.10
CA VAL A 261 40.65 32.05 -18.40
C VAL A 261 41.53 31.07 -19.17
N LEU A 262 42.56 30.52 -18.53
CA LEU A 262 43.44 29.52 -19.14
C LEU A 262 42.93 28.11 -18.84
N LEU A 263 42.74 27.30 -19.87
CA LEU A 263 42.25 25.92 -19.80
C LEU A 263 43.22 24.98 -20.51
N GLY A 264 43.24 23.70 -20.13
CA GLY A 264 44.09 22.69 -20.76
C GLY A 264 44.62 21.65 -19.78
N ARG A 265 45.27 20.62 -20.31
CA ARG A 265 45.82 19.51 -19.53
C ARG A 265 46.89 19.96 -18.51
N THR A 266 47.18 19.14 -17.52
CA THR A 266 48.31 19.36 -16.59
C THR A 266 49.64 19.36 -17.36
N GLY A 267 50.56 20.27 -17.03
CA GLY A 267 51.91 20.31 -17.60
C GLY A 267 52.06 20.96 -18.99
N VAL A 268 50.99 21.49 -19.59
CA VAL A 268 51.05 22.18 -20.91
C VAL A 268 51.58 23.61 -20.86
N GLY A 269 51.80 24.15 -19.65
CA GLY A 269 52.35 25.49 -19.44
C GLY A 269 51.32 26.61 -19.22
N LYS A 270 50.16 26.31 -18.62
CA LYS A 270 49.13 27.31 -18.28
C LYS A 270 49.66 28.40 -17.34
N SER A 271 50.21 28.02 -16.19
CA SER A 271 50.79 28.97 -15.22
C SER A 271 51.93 29.80 -15.82
N SER A 272 52.81 29.18 -16.63
CA SER A 272 53.86 29.90 -17.37
C SER A 272 53.31 30.88 -18.41
N THR A 273 52.20 30.53 -19.07
CA THR A 273 51.47 31.40 -19.99
C THR A 273 50.88 32.60 -19.25
N GLY A 274 50.23 32.38 -18.10
CA GLY A 274 49.72 33.45 -17.25
C GLY A 274 50.82 34.42 -16.81
N ASN A 275 51.97 33.89 -16.37
CA ASN A 275 53.15 34.69 -16.02
C ASN A 275 53.70 35.50 -17.20
N THR A 276 53.67 34.93 -18.41
CA THR A 276 54.12 35.60 -19.64
C THR A 276 53.20 36.77 -19.98
N ILE A 277 51.88 36.57 -19.92
CA ILE A 277 50.87 37.61 -20.14
C ILE A 277 51.09 38.75 -19.14
N LEU A 278 51.08 38.42 -17.85
CA LEU A 278 51.21 39.39 -16.75
C LEU A 278 52.60 40.04 -16.66
N GLY A 279 53.63 39.46 -17.30
CA GLY A 279 54.99 39.99 -17.27
C GLY A 279 55.71 39.84 -15.93
N ARG A 280 55.16 39.05 -15.00
CA ARG A 280 55.71 38.76 -13.66
C ARG A 280 55.42 37.31 -13.26
N GLY A 281 56.17 36.78 -12.29
CA GLY A 281 55.89 35.46 -11.70
C GLY A 281 54.72 35.52 -10.73
N ALA A 282 53.49 35.57 -11.25
CA ALA A 282 52.26 35.62 -10.47
C ALA A 282 51.78 34.22 -10.03
N PHE A 283 51.99 33.22 -10.87
CA PHE A 283 51.62 31.82 -10.64
C PHE A 283 52.87 30.96 -10.44
N ILE A 284 52.77 29.94 -9.59
CA ILE A 284 53.84 28.97 -9.40
C ILE A 284 53.94 28.09 -10.65
N SER A 285 55.03 28.20 -11.39
CA SER A 285 55.32 27.34 -12.54
C SER A 285 56.60 26.56 -12.31
N ASP A 286 56.48 25.32 -11.85
CA ASP A 286 57.61 24.41 -11.61
C ASP A 286 57.49 23.16 -12.50
N THR A 287 58.64 22.59 -12.87
CA THR A 287 58.73 21.29 -13.55
C THR A 287 58.71 20.17 -12.52
N ALA A 288 57.59 20.00 -11.83
CA ALA A 288 57.35 18.91 -10.89
C ALA A 288 56.63 17.73 -11.57
N HIS A 289 56.79 16.52 -11.01
CA HIS A 289 56.04 15.33 -11.45
C HIS A 289 54.57 15.35 -11.01
N GLU A 290 54.27 16.07 -9.92
CA GLU A 290 52.93 16.24 -9.36
C GLU A 290 52.31 17.56 -9.82
N SER A 291 50.98 17.63 -9.82
CA SER A 291 50.27 18.85 -10.20
C SER A 291 50.36 19.92 -9.12
N VAL A 292 50.96 21.06 -9.47
CA VAL A 292 51.14 22.19 -8.55
C VAL A 292 49.86 23.00 -8.37
N THR A 293 49.10 23.22 -9.45
CA THR A 293 47.86 24.01 -9.43
C THR A 293 46.66 23.11 -9.13
N LYS A 294 46.24 23.09 -7.86
CA LYS A 294 45.11 22.26 -7.39
C LYS A 294 43.78 23.01 -7.29
N GLU A 295 43.81 24.34 -7.32
CA GLU A 295 42.68 25.25 -7.22
C GLU A 295 42.86 26.40 -8.22
N SER A 296 41.75 26.96 -8.71
CA SER A 296 41.79 28.11 -9.63
C SER A 296 42.33 29.37 -8.92
N GLN A 297 43.21 30.12 -9.58
CA GLN A 297 43.84 31.33 -9.04
C GLN A 297 43.74 32.48 -10.04
N GLY A 298 43.44 33.69 -9.55
CA GLY A 298 43.25 34.87 -10.38
C GLY A 298 44.20 36.00 -10.01
N GLU A 299 44.87 36.57 -11.01
CA GLU A 299 45.83 37.65 -10.83
C GLU A 299 45.61 38.75 -11.87
N THR A 300 45.74 40.00 -11.46
CA THR A 300 45.54 41.18 -12.30
C THR A 300 46.84 41.97 -12.45
N CYS A 301 47.04 42.57 -13.62
CA CYS A 301 48.13 43.50 -13.91
C CYS A 301 47.68 44.54 -14.94
N GLU A 302 48.22 45.76 -14.84
CA GLU A 302 48.02 46.80 -15.85
C GLU A 302 49.03 46.63 -16.99
N ILE A 303 48.55 46.49 -18.23
CA ILE A 303 49.34 46.31 -19.44
C ILE A 303 48.84 47.32 -20.47
N ASN A 304 49.67 48.28 -20.89
CA ASN A 304 49.28 49.35 -21.82
C ASN A 304 48.03 50.12 -21.34
N ASP A 305 48.02 50.56 -20.08
CA ASP A 305 46.91 51.29 -19.41
C ASP A 305 45.58 50.52 -19.30
N ARG A 306 45.61 49.22 -19.58
CA ARG A 306 44.49 48.29 -19.52
C ARG A 306 44.68 47.26 -18.41
N HIS A 307 43.66 47.02 -17.56
CA HIS A 307 43.75 45.93 -16.61
C HIS A 307 43.52 44.59 -17.30
N VAL A 308 44.45 43.66 -17.10
CA VAL A 308 44.35 42.29 -17.60
C VAL A 308 44.34 41.35 -16.41
N THR A 309 43.20 40.68 -16.21
CA THR A 309 43.04 39.60 -15.25
C THR A 309 43.21 38.26 -15.94
N VAL A 310 44.05 37.41 -15.39
CA VAL A 310 44.27 36.03 -15.85
C VAL A 310 43.87 35.07 -14.74
N ILE A 311 43.04 34.08 -15.07
CA ILE A 311 42.72 32.96 -14.21
C ILE A 311 43.48 31.72 -14.68
N ASP A 312 44.38 31.22 -13.83
CA ASP A 312 45.00 29.91 -14.00
C ASP A 312 44.11 28.84 -13.37
N THR A 313 43.84 27.76 -14.10
CA THR A 313 42.94 26.68 -13.66
C THR A 313 43.70 25.37 -13.48
N PRO A 314 43.19 24.43 -12.67
CA PRO A 314 43.71 23.06 -12.61
C PRO A 314 43.67 22.37 -13.98
N GLY A 315 44.44 21.29 -14.16
CA GLY A 315 44.42 20.53 -15.40
C GLY A 315 43.07 19.86 -15.69
N LEU A 316 42.60 19.94 -16.95
CA LEU A 316 41.36 19.29 -17.38
C LEU A 316 41.36 17.76 -17.24
N PHE A 317 42.54 17.14 -17.19
CA PHE A 317 42.76 15.69 -17.13
C PHE A 317 43.80 15.35 -16.05
N ASP A 318 43.69 16.02 -14.91
CA ASP A 318 44.60 15.81 -13.79
C ASP A 318 44.39 14.44 -13.16
N THR A 319 45.44 13.62 -13.06
CA THR A 319 45.36 12.27 -12.49
C THR A 319 45.14 12.26 -10.97
N GLU A 320 45.42 13.38 -10.29
CA GLU A 320 45.21 13.53 -8.84
C GLU A 320 43.79 14.03 -8.49
N LEU A 321 43.01 14.51 -9.48
CA LEU A 321 41.67 15.06 -9.29
C LEU A 321 40.62 14.21 -10.01
N SER A 322 39.43 14.07 -9.43
CA SER A 322 38.30 13.47 -10.15
C SER A 322 37.76 14.43 -11.21
N ASN A 323 37.20 13.89 -12.30
CA ASN A 323 36.55 14.70 -13.34
C ASN A 323 35.47 15.64 -12.78
N GLU A 324 34.72 15.21 -11.77
CA GLU A 324 33.72 16.04 -11.07
C GLU A 324 34.35 17.22 -10.32
N LYS A 325 35.54 17.03 -9.73
CA LYS A 325 36.26 18.09 -9.03
C LYS A 325 36.86 19.07 -10.05
N VAL A 326 37.41 18.58 -11.16
CA VAL A 326 37.90 19.41 -12.26
C VAL A 326 36.78 20.25 -12.86
N GLN A 327 35.63 19.65 -13.20
CA GLN A 327 34.46 20.40 -13.69
C GLN A 327 33.99 21.46 -12.70
N ARG A 328 33.98 21.16 -11.40
CA ARG A 328 33.63 22.13 -10.36
C ARG A 328 34.61 23.30 -10.30
N GLU A 329 35.91 23.07 -10.36
CA GLU A 329 36.92 24.13 -10.35
C GLU A 329 36.86 25.01 -11.60
N ILE A 330 36.51 24.40 -12.75
CA ILE A 330 36.25 25.13 -13.99
C ILE A 330 34.98 25.97 -13.85
N THR A 331 33.88 25.45 -13.29
CA THR A 331 32.69 26.25 -13.00
C THR A 331 32.98 27.38 -12.01
N ASN A 332 33.78 27.10 -10.97
CA ASN A 332 34.19 28.09 -9.97
C ASN A 332 34.96 29.25 -10.59
N CYS A 333 35.70 29.05 -11.68
CA CYS A 333 36.47 30.14 -12.30
C CYS A 333 35.57 31.31 -12.75
N ILE A 334 34.33 31.04 -13.16
CA ILE A 334 33.36 32.09 -13.55
C ILE A 334 33.02 32.99 -12.36
N SER A 335 32.89 32.42 -11.16
CA SER A 335 32.62 33.21 -9.94
C SER A 335 33.76 34.16 -9.56
N MET A 336 34.99 33.87 -10.01
CA MET A 336 36.18 34.67 -9.73
C MET A 336 36.37 35.81 -10.73
N ILE A 337 35.63 35.82 -11.85
CA ILE A 337 35.90 36.68 -13.00
C ILE A 337 34.64 37.40 -13.47
N LEU A 338 34.15 38.34 -12.66
CA LEU A 338 32.96 39.15 -12.98
C LEU A 338 33.30 40.31 -13.94
N PRO A 339 32.35 40.73 -14.81
CA PRO A 339 31.03 40.14 -15.10
C PRO A 339 31.06 38.87 -15.99
N GLY A 340 32.24 38.37 -16.35
CA GLY A 340 32.44 37.14 -17.12
C GLY A 340 33.74 37.18 -17.93
N PRO A 341 34.29 36.04 -18.36
CA PRO A 341 35.52 36.02 -19.15
C PRO A 341 35.29 36.59 -20.56
N HIS A 342 36.22 37.40 -21.03
CA HIS A 342 36.27 37.85 -22.42
C HIS A 342 36.77 36.74 -23.34
N VAL A 343 37.68 35.91 -22.82
CA VAL A 343 38.25 34.80 -23.59
C VAL A 343 38.59 33.60 -22.72
N PHE A 344 38.27 32.42 -23.23
CA PHE A 344 38.81 31.14 -22.79
C PHE A 344 39.98 30.77 -23.70
N ILE A 345 41.14 30.47 -23.14
CA ILE A 345 42.33 30.06 -23.89
C ILE A 345 42.63 28.59 -23.61
N ILE A 346 42.49 27.72 -24.62
CA ILE A 346 42.94 26.33 -24.56
C ILE A 346 44.44 26.29 -24.84
N VAL A 347 45.22 25.98 -23.81
CA VAL A 347 46.69 25.91 -23.89
C VAL A 347 47.13 24.52 -24.34
N LEU A 348 47.87 24.46 -25.43
CA LEU A 348 48.47 23.26 -26.02
C LEU A 348 49.99 23.39 -26.05
N ASN A 349 50.71 22.28 -25.92
CA ASN A 349 52.17 22.27 -25.95
C ASN A 349 52.69 21.69 -27.28
N LEU A 350 53.48 22.47 -28.04
CA LEU A 350 54.04 22.06 -29.34
C LEU A 350 55.07 20.93 -29.24
N GLY A 351 55.73 20.80 -28.11
CA GLY A 351 56.69 19.73 -27.84
C GLY A 351 56.06 18.37 -27.50
N GLN A 352 54.73 18.25 -27.58
CA GLN A 352 53.98 17.04 -27.23
C GLN A 352 53.03 16.60 -28.34
N ARG A 353 52.78 15.28 -28.41
CA ARG A 353 51.79 14.73 -29.35
C ARG A 353 50.38 15.13 -28.91
N PHE A 354 49.56 15.54 -29.86
CA PHE A 354 48.13 15.74 -29.65
C PHE A 354 47.46 14.40 -29.31
N THR A 355 46.70 14.37 -28.22
CA THR A 355 46.00 13.18 -27.73
C THR A 355 44.49 13.39 -27.68
N GLN A 356 43.77 12.33 -27.32
CA GLN A 356 42.33 12.38 -27.16
C GLN A 356 41.90 13.32 -26.02
N GLU A 357 42.76 13.57 -25.03
CA GLU A 357 42.51 14.50 -23.93
C GLU A 357 42.40 15.93 -24.46
N GLU A 358 43.36 16.37 -25.29
CA GLU A 358 43.27 17.69 -25.93
C GLU A 358 42.01 17.79 -26.82
N ALA A 359 41.68 16.76 -27.59
CA ALA A 359 40.45 16.72 -28.40
C ALA A 359 39.16 16.83 -27.58
N THR A 360 39.17 16.35 -26.35
CA THR A 360 38.00 16.34 -25.45
C THR A 360 37.85 17.66 -24.70
N SER A 361 38.87 18.53 -24.70
CA SER A 361 38.85 19.82 -24.01
C SER A 361 37.71 20.73 -24.50
N VAL A 362 37.46 20.75 -25.82
CA VAL A 362 36.33 21.49 -26.43
C VAL A 362 34.99 20.97 -25.92
N LYS A 363 34.83 19.65 -25.83
CA LYS A 363 33.60 19.03 -25.31
C LYS A 363 33.36 19.40 -23.85
N ILE A 364 34.41 19.38 -23.02
CA ILE A 364 34.30 19.78 -21.61
C ILE A 364 33.85 21.24 -21.50
N ILE A 365 34.41 22.13 -22.33
CA ILE A 365 34.00 23.53 -22.39
C ILE A 365 32.54 23.67 -22.83
N GLN A 366 32.10 22.95 -23.86
CA GLN A 366 30.70 22.96 -24.32
C GLN A 366 29.73 22.37 -23.28
N GLU A 367 30.11 21.30 -22.59
CA GLU A 367 29.29 20.67 -21.54
C GLU A 367 29.19 21.53 -20.27
N THR A 368 30.22 22.32 -20.00
CA THR A 368 30.32 23.16 -18.79
C THR A 368 29.77 24.56 -19.03
N PHE A 369 30.04 25.17 -20.18
CA PHE A 369 29.71 26.56 -20.52
C PHE A 369 28.79 26.68 -21.76
N GLY A 370 28.29 25.57 -22.30
CA GLY A 370 27.38 25.58 -23.44
C GLY A 370 28.07 25.80 -24.79
N GLU A 371 27.32 25.53 -25.85
CA GLU A 371 27.81 25.63 -27.24
C GLU A 371 28.32 27.03 -27.60
N LYS A 372 27.66 28.08 -27.08
CA LYS A 372 28.04 29.47 -27.35
C LYS A 372 29.38 29.87 -26.73
N SER A 373 29.92 29.11 -25.77
CA SER A 373 31.23 29.39 -25.16
C SER A 373 32.38 29.32 -26.19
N LEU A 374 32.22 28.53 -27.25
CA LEU A 374 33.21 28.43 -28.31
C LEU A 374 33.38 29.74 -29.09
N MET A 375 32.36 30.61 -29.11
CA MET A 375 32.49 31.96 -29.68
C MET A 375 33.50 32.82 -28.92
N PHE A 376 33.80 32.50 -27.65
CA PHE A 376 34.75 33.21 -26.79
C PHE A 376 36.03 32.40 -26.55
N THR A 377 36.28 31.35 -27.34
CA THR A 377 37.39 30.42 -27.10
C THR A 377 38.48 30.53 -28.19
N MET A 378 39.74 30.56 -27.78
CA MET A 378 40.90 30.50 -28.69
C MET A 378 41.93 29.47 -28.24
N VAL A 379 42.81 29.07 -29.15
CA VAL A 379 43.89 28.11 -28.86
C VAL A 379 45.22 28.84 -28.68
N LEU A 380 46.01 28.48 -27.68
CA LEU A 380 47.36 29.01 -27.49
C LEU A 380 48.37 27.88 -27.43
N PHE A 381 49.37 27.95 -28.31
CA PHE A 381 50.47 27.01 -28.37
C PHE A 381 51.66 27.51 -27.54
N THR A 382 52.10 26.73 -26.56
CA THR A 382 53.34 26.97 -25.82
C THR A 382 54.51 26.26 -26.50
N ARG A 383 55.73 26.67 -26.14
CA ARG A 383 56.98 26.21 -26.75
C ARG A 383 57.09 26.51 -28.24
N GLY A 384 56.76 27.74 -28.63
CA GLY A 384 56.95 28.21 -30.00
C GLY A 384 58.39 28.07 -30.53
N ASP A 385 59.38 28.00 -29.63
CA ASP A 385 60.77 27.68 -29.99
C ASP A 385 60.96 26.26 -30.57
N ASP A 386 60.05 25.32 -30.27
CA ASP A 386 60.11 23.96 -30.81
C ASP A 386 59.70 23.89 -32.30
N LEU A 387 59.16 24.97 -32.88
CA LEU A 387 58.83 25.04 -34.32
C LEU A 387 60.07 25.12 -35.22
N ASN A 388 61.23 25.55 -34.70
CA ASN A 388 62.46 25.79 -35.48
C ASN A 388 62.15 26.64 -36.74
N ASP A 389 62.53 26.18 -37.93
CA ASP A 389 62.33 26.89 -39.21
C ASP A 389 60.91 26.69 -39.82
N LYS A 390 59.99 26.02 -39.11
CA LYS A 390 58.63 25.78 -39.61
C LYS A 390 57.67 26.86 -39.13
N THR A 391 56.70 27.21 -39.97
CA THR A 391 55.59 28.05 -39.53
C THR A 391 54.58 27.23 -38.73
N ILE A 392 53.77 27.89 -37.91
CA ILE A 392 52.71 27.21 -37.16
C ILE A 392 51.70 26.56 -38.11
N GLU A 393 51.39 27.17 -39.25
CA GLU A 393 50.47 26.63 -40.27
C GLU A 393 50.99 25.30 -40.84
N GLN A 394 52.32 25.14 -40.97
CA GLN A 394 52.93 23.88 -41.39
C GLN A 394 52.84 22.79 -40.30
N TYR A 395 52.72 23.18 -39.03
CA TYR A 395 52.56 22.27 -37.90
C TYR A 395 51.12 21.80 -37.71
N LEU A 396 50.12 22.67 -37.93
CA LEU A 396 48.70 22.38 -37.66
C LEU A 396 48.15 21.16 -38.44
N GLY A 397 48.84 20.74 -39.49
CA GLY A 397 48.54 19.51 -40.22
C GLY A 397 47.50 19.72 -41.33
N LYS A 398 46.92 18.61 -41.82
CA LYS A 398 45.93 18.65 -42.92
C LYS A 398 44.51 18.90 -42.37
N PRO A 399 43.62 19.52 -43.18
CA PRO A 399 42.19 19.62 -42.84
C PRO A 399 41.59 18.27 -42.43
N GLY A 400 40.72 18.29 -41.42
CA GLY A 400 40.06 17.10 -40.88
C GLY A 400 40.85 16.32 -39.82
N CYS A 401 42.10 16.69 -39.53
CA CYS A 401 42.83 16.08 -38.43
C CYS A 401 42.27 16.55 -37.06
N PRO A 402 42.44 15.76 -35.98
CA PRO A 402 41.87 16.11 -34.67
C PRO A 402 42.28 17.50 -34.14
N LEU A 403 43.52 17.93 -34.38
CA LEU A 403 44.01 19.25 -33.99
C LEU A 403 43.33 20.37 -34.79
N MET A 404 43.20 20.21 -36.11
CA MET A 404 42.51 21.19 -36.95
C MET A 404 41.03 21.28 -36.60
N ASN A 405 40.35 20.15 -36.34
CA ASN A 405 38.95 20.17 -35.92
C ASN A 405 38.75 20.95 -34.62
N LEU A 406 39.70 20.88 -33.68
CA LEU A 406 39.68 21.67 -32.45
C LEU A 406 39.82 23.18 -32.75
N ILE A 407 40.75 23.55 -33.62
CA ILE A 407 40.98 24.95 -34.00
C ILE A 407 39.80 25.52 -34.79
N GLU A 408 39.22 24.74 -35.71
CA GLU A 408 38.02 25.09 -36.46
C GLU A 408 36.82 25.31 -35.52
N ALA A 409 36.63 24.44 -34.51
CA ALA A 409 35.59 24.61 -33.50
C ALA A 409 35.78 25.92 -32.69
N CYS A 410 37.01 26.38 -32.53
CA CYS A 410 37.35 27.66 -31.91
C CYS A 410 37.40 28.84 -32.92
N GLY A 411 36.79 28.71 -34.10
CA GLY A 411 36.70 29.78 -35.09
C GLY A 411 38.02 30.10 -35.82
N ASN A 412 38.93 29.13 -35.91
CA ASN A 412 40.29 29.29 -36.47
C ASN A 412 41.16 30.30 -35.71
N ARG A 413 40.85 30.58 -34.44
CA ARG A 413 41.59 31.53 -33.61
C ARG A 413 42.67 30.82 -32.82
N TYR A 414 43.92 31.15 -33.12
CA TYR A 414 45.06 30.64 -32.37
C TYR A 414 46.22 31.65 -32.23
N HIS A 415 47.09 31.39 -31.26
CA HIS A 415 48.29 32.17 -30.98
C HIS A 415 49.45 31.25 -30.54
N VAL A 416 50.71 31.70 -30.68
CA VAL A 416 51.90 30.92 -30.35
C VAL A 416 52.79 31.73 -29.42
N PHE A 417 53.16 31.14 -28.28
CA PHE A 417 54.03 31.73 -27.28
C PHE A 417 55.37 30.98 -27.16
N ASN A 418 56.41 31.76 -26.94
CA ASN A 418 57.68 31.27 -26.42
C ASN A 418 57.86 31.77 -24.98
N ASN A 419 57.40 30.97 -24.01
CA ASN A 419 57.45 31.32 -22.58
C ASN A 419 58.88 31.43 -22.02
N LYS A 420 59.93 31.03 -22.77
CA LYS A 420 61.33 31.28 -22.38
C LYS A 420 61.77 32.71 -22.69
N GLN A 421 61.15 33.36 -23.67
CA GLN A 421 61.44 34.74 -24.06
C GLN A 421 60.52 35.72 -23.32
N THR A 422 60.58 35.73 -21.98
CA THR A 422 59.69 36.55 -21.14
C THR A 422 59.86 38.07 -21.32
N ARG A 423 60.96 38.52 -21.91
CA ARG A 423 61.23 39.94 -22.23
C ARG A 423 60.59 40.38 -23.54
N ASP A 424 60.26 39.46 -24.42
CA ASP A 424 59.59 39.79 -25.67
C ASP A 424 58.11 40.07 -25.38
N ARG A 425 57.74 41.35 -25.34
CA ARG A 425 56.36 41.78 -25.10
C ARG A 425 55.54 41.84 -26.38
N THR A 426 56.13 41.67 -27.58
CA THR A 426 55.35 41.72 -28.83
C THR A 426 54.38 40.54 -28.92
N GLN A 427 54.79 39.35 -28.49
CA GLN A 427 53.89 38.18 -28.42
C GLN A 427 52.63 38.47 -27.58
N VAL A 428 52.79 39.19 -26.46
CA VAL A 428 51.67 39.57 -25.59
C VAL A 428 50.78 40.60 -26.27
N SER A 429 51.37 41.65 -26.87
CA SER A 429 50.61 42.65 -27.62
C SER A 429 49.83 42.04 -28.79
N ASP A 430 50.42 41.11 -29.52
CA ASP A 430 49.77 40.39 -30.63
C ASP A 430 48.63 39.48 -30.14
N LEU A 431 48.81 38.81 -28.99
CA LEU A 431 47.73 38.04 -28.36
C LEU A 431 46.55 38.94 -27.98
N LEU A 432 46.82 40.05 -27.28
CA LEU A 432 45.78 40.98 -26.84
C LEU A 432 44.99 41.55 -28.02
N LYS A 433 45.68 41.91 -29.11
CA LYS A 433 45.03 42.36 -30.34
C LYS A 433 44.08 41.31 -30.92
N LYS A 434 44.52 40.04 -31.01
CA LYS A 434 43.65 38.95 -31.49
C LYS A 434 42.44 38.73 -30.59
N ILE A 435 42.58 38.92 -29.27
CA ILE A 435 41.47 38.84 -28.33
C ILE A 435 40.49 40.00 -28.56
N ASP A 436 40.99 41.21 -28.79
CA ASP A 436 40.13 42.36 -29.07
C ASP A 436 39.34 42.20 -30.37
N ASP A 437 39.98 41.69 -31.43
CA ASP A 437 39.30 41.37 -32.69
C ASP A 437 38.20 40.33 -32.46
N MET A 438 38.48 39.29 -31.66
CA MET A 438 37.49 38.28 -31.27
C MET A 438 36.31 38.87 -30.47
N VAL A 439 36.59 39.75 -29.50
CA VAL A 439 35.56 40.38 -28.67
C VAL A 439 34.67 41.29 -29.51
N LYS A 440 35.24 42.03 -30.47
CA LYS A 440 34.49 42.85 -31.44
C LYS A 440 33.58 42.02 -32.32
N GLU A 441 34.06 40.89 -32.84
CA GLU A 441 33.23 39.94 -33.61
C GLU A 441 32.04 39.42 -32.80
N ASN A 442 32.19 39.34 -31.48
CA ASN A 442 31.12 38.97 -30.54
C ASN A 442 30.28 40.15 -30.04
N GLY A 443 30.37 41.32 -30.69
CA GLY A 443 29.57 42.50 -30.37
C GLY A 443 30.05 43.25 -29.12
N ASP A 444 31.37 43.33 -28.93
CA ASP A 444 32.02 43.98 -27.78
C ASP A 444 31.55 43.40 -26.42
N SER A 445 31.33 42.09 -26.41
CA SER A 445 30.76 41.36 -25.28
C SER A 445 31.70 40.30 -24.72
N TYR A 446 31.38 39.82 -23.53
CA TYR A 446 32.06 38.74 -22.83
C TYR A 446 31.10 37.55 -22.64
N TYR A 447 31.63 36.40 -22.30
CA TYR A 447 30.81 35.26 -21.91
C TYR A 447 30.13 35.55 -20.57
N SER A 448 28.88 35.98 -20.62
CA SER A 448 28.15 36.49 -19.46
C SER A 448 27.52 35.39 -18.60
N CYS A 449 27.28 35.71 -17.33
CA CYS A 449 26.47 34.86 -16.44
C CYS A 449 25.08 34.56 -17.02
N LYS A 450 24.50 35.46 -17.82
CA LYS A 450 23.23 35.23 -18.51
C LYS A 450 23.33 34.04 -19.48
N MET A 451 24.37 34.00 -20.31
CA MET A 451 24.61 32.89 -21.24
C MET A 451 24.83 31.56 -20.51
N PHE A 452 25.56 31.60 -19.39
CA PHE A 452 25.76 30.42 -18.54
C PHE A 452 24.44 29.90 -17.95
N ARG A 453 23.61 30.79 -17.39
CA ARG A 453 22.29 30.40 -16.84
C ARG A 453 21.33 29.91 -17.93
N GLU A 454 21.35 30.50 -19.13
CA GLU A 454 20.56 30.01 -20.28
C GLU A 454 20.93 28.56 -20.61
N MET A 455 22.23 28.25 -20.71
CA MET A 455 22.70 26.88 -20.91
C MET A 455 22.25 25.94 -19.78
N GLU A 456 22.41 26.34 -18.51
CA GLU A 456 22.00 25.50 -17.38
C GLU A 456 20.50 25.18 -17.42
N ARG A 457 19.66 26.16 -17.78
CA ARG A 457 18.22 25.95 -17.96
C ARG A 457 17.92 24.97 -19.10
N GLU A 458 18.57 25.13 -20.25
CA GLU A 458 18.40 24.20 -21.38
C GLU A 458 18.81 22.77 -21.01
N LYS A 459 19.90 22.60 -20.26
CA LYS A 459 20.36 21.31 -19.75
C LYS A 459 19.32 20.68 -18.81
N GLN A 460 18.85 21.44 -17.82
CA GLN A 460 17.81 21.00 -16.89
C GLN A 460 16.50 20.64 -17.60
N GLU A 461 16.10 21.40 -18.61
CA GLU A 461 14.88 21.12 -19.37
C GLU A 461 15.00 19.83 -20.19
N LYS A 462 16.16 19.60 -20.84
CA LYS A 462 16.45 18.35 -21.55
C LYS A 462 16.42 17.16 -20.60
N GLU A 463 17.09 17.25 -19.44
CA GLU A 463 17.08 16.20 -18.41
C GLU A 463 15.66 15.92 -17.90
N LYS A 464 14.86 16.96 -17.64
CA LYS A 464 13.46 16.82 -17.22
C LYS A 464 12.60 16.17 -18.31
N LYS A 465 12.80 16.49 -19.59
CA LYS A 465 12.11 15.86 -20.72
C LYS A 465 12.44 14.37 -20.79
N ILE A 466 13.71 14.01 -20.74
CA ILE A 466 14.18 12.60 -20.74
C ILE A 466 13.56 11.85 -19.55
N LEU A 467 13.62 12.42 -18.34
CA LEU A 467 13.03 11.79 -17.16
C LEU A 467 11.52 11.58 -17.32
N THR A 468 10.80 12.58 -17.84
CA THR A 468 9.35 12.51 -18.05
C THR A 468 8.99 11.42 -19.07
N GLU A 469 9.77 11.29 -20.14
CA GLU A 469 9.58 10.27 -21.17
C GLU A 469 9.88 8.87 -20.64
N THR A 470 10.97 8.68 -19.91
CA THR A 470 11.31 7.43 -19.23
C THR A 470 10.21 6.99 -18.25
N VAL A 471 9.67 7.91 -17.46
CA VAL A 471 8.55 7.62 -16.54
C VAL A 471 7.29 7.21 -17.31
N LYS A 472 6.98 7.87 -18.43
CA LYS A 472 5.85 7.49 -19.29
C LYS A 472 6.03 6.08 -19.85
N GLN A 473 7.23 5.73 -20.28
CA GLN A 473 7.53 4.40 -20.81
C GLN A 473 7.38 3.31 -19.73
N LEU A 474 7.97 3.51 -18.55
CA LEU A 474 7.85 2.58 -17.42
C LEU A 474 6.39 2.38 -16.98
N ASN A 475 5.58 3.43 -17.00
CA ASN A 475 4.15 3.31 -16.69
C ASN A 475 3.40 2.46 -17.73
N ARG A 476 3.71 2.61 -19.03
CA ARG A 476 3.11 1.77 -20.09
C ARG A 476 3.48 0.30 -19.91
N GLU A 477 4.75 0.00 -19.68
CA GLU A 477 5.24 -1.37 -19.45
C GLU A 477 4.57 -2.00 -18.22
N ARG A 478 4.43 -1.22 -17.13
CA ARG A 478 3.72 -1.66 -15.93
C ARG A 478 2.24 -1.97 -16.23
N ASP A 479 1.55 -1.11 -16.96
CA ASP A 479 0.13 -1.29 -17.27
C ASP A 479 -0.11 -2.50 -18.19
N GLU A 480 0.78 -2.75 -19.15
CA GLU A 480 0.77 -3.95 -19.99
C GLU A 480 0.99 -5.23 -19.16
N LEU A 481 1.96 -5.20 -18.23
CA LEU A 481 2.24 -6.33 -17.33
C LEU A 481 1.05 -6.62 -16.41
N MET A 482 0.41 -5.58 -15.88
CA MET A 482 -0.80 -5.69 -15.06
C MET A 482 -1.95 -6.32 -15.83
N LYS A 483 -2.19 -5.86 -17.08
CA LYS A 483 -3.24 -6.41 -17.93
C LYS A 483 -3.01 -7.89 -18.24
N LYS A 484 -1.76 -8.26 -18.57
CA LYS A 484 -1.39 -9.67 -18.79
C LYS A 484 -1.64 -10.52 -17.54
N HIS A 485 -1.26 -10.02 -16.37
CA HIS A 485 -1.49 -10.72 -15.10
C HIS A 485 -2.99 -10.90 -14.80
N GLU A 486 -3.83 -9.92 -15.12
CA GLU A 486 -5.28 -10.04 -15.00
C GLU A 486 -5.88 -11.07 -15.98
N GLU A 487 -5.40 -11.10 -17.22
CA GLU A 487 -5.81 -12.07 -18.24
C GLU A 487 -5.42 -13.50 -17.83
N ASP A 488 -4.18 -13.71 -17.38
CA ASP A 488 -3.70 -15.01 -16.87
C ASP A 488 -4.53 -15.48 -15.66
N LYS A 489 -4.83 -14.57 -14.72
CA LYS A 489 -5.67 -14.87 -13.56
C LYS A 489 -7.10 -15.24 -13.94
N LYS A 490 -7.69 -14.56 -14.93
CA LYS A 490 -9.01 -14.91 -15.48
C LYS A 490 -9.00 -16.27 -16.17
N SER A 491 -7.96 -16.56 -16.97
CA SER A 491 -7.79 -17.86 -17.63
C SER A 491 -7.71 -18.99 -16.61
N MET A 492 -6.91 -18.82 -15.55
CA MET A 492 -6.76 -19.81 -14.48
C MET A 492 -8.09 -20.06 -13.74
N MET A 493 -8.84 -19.01 -13.39
CA MET A 493 -10.15 -19.16 -12.75
C MET A 493 -11.17 -19.87 -13.66
N GLU A 494 -11.16 -19.59 -14.96
CA GLU A 494 -12.04 -20.26 -15.92
C GLU A 494 -11.68 -21.74 -16.07
N GLU A 495 -10.39 -22.07 -16.12
CA GLU A 495 -9.92 -23.46 -16.17
C GLU A 495 -10.30 -24.24 -14.91
N GLU A 496 -10.11 -23.65 -13.71
CA GLU A 496 -10.57 -24.25 -12.45
C GLU A 496 -12.08 -24.48 -12.44
N ARG A 497 -12.86 -23.50 -12.91
CA ARG A 497 -14.32 -23.60 -12.99
C ARG A 497 -14.75 -24.71 -13.95
N GLN A 498 -14.08 -24.86 -15.09
CA GLN A 498 -14.32 -25.95 -16.03
C GLN A 498 -13.97 -27.31 -15.44
N ASN A 499 -12.84 -27.43 -14.74
CA ASN A 499 -12.45 -28.66 -14.06
C ASN A 499 -13.44 -29.03 -12.95
N HIS A 500 -13.88 -28.06 -12.14
CA HIS A 500 -14.89 -28.27 -11.11
C HIS A 500 -16.22 -28.74 -11.72
N ASN A 501 -16.64 -28.15 -12.86
CA ASN A 501 -17.87 -28.54 -13.53
C ASN A 501 -17.77 -29.95 -14.17
N LYS A 502 -16.61 -30.30 -14.74
CA LYS A 502 -16.34 -31.66 -15.25
C LYS A 502 -16.39 -32.70 -14.12
N GLU A 503 -15.73 -32.42 -13.00
CA GLU A 503 -15.74 -33.31 -11.82
C GLU A 503 -17.14 -33.45 -11.22
N ARG A 504 -17.91 -32.36 -11.17
CA ARG A 504 -19.32 -32.40 -10.74
C ARG A 504 -20.17 -33.30 -11.63
N LYS A 505 -20.06 -33.15 -12.95
CA LYS A 505 -20.78 -34.01 -13.92
C LYS A 505 -20.40 -35.48 -13.77
N ARG A 506 -19.10 -35.77 -13.62
CA ARG A 506 -18.60 -37.14 -13.39
C ARG A 506 -19.24 -37.77 -12.15
N ARG A 507 -19.29 -37.04 -11.02
CA ARG A 507 -19.92 -37.51 -9.78
C ARG A 507 -21.43 -37.71 -9.92
N GLU A 508 -22.13 -36.82 -10.62
CA GLU A 508 -23.57 -36.97 -10.90
C GLU A 508 -23.87 -38.19 -11.79
N GLU A 509 -22.97 -38.53 -12.71
CA GLU A 509 -23.08 -39.72 -13.56
C GLU A 509 -22.78 -41.00 -12.77
N GLU A 510 -21.69 -41.03 -12.00
CA GLU A 510 -21.37 -42.13 -11.07
C GLU A 510 -22.51 -42.40 -10.07
N PHE A 511 -23.13 -41.34 -9.55
CA PHE A 511 -24.28 -41.46 -8.65
C PHE A 511 -25.49 -42.08 -9.37
N ARG A 512 -25.82 -41.62 -10.58
CA ARG A 512 -26.90 -42.20 -11.39
C ARG A 512 -26.66 -43.67 -11.71
N GLU A 513 -25.45 -44.03 -12.11
CA GLU A 513 -25.09 -45.42 -12.38
C GLU A 513 -25.25 -46.30 -11.13
N ARG A 514 -24.86 -45.78 -9.95
CA ARG A 514 -25.02 -46.49 -8.68
C ARG A 514 -26.50 -46.64 -8.31
N GLU A 515 -27.32 -45.61 -8.48
CA GLU A 515 -28.77 -45.70 -8.25
C GLU A 515 -29.45 -46.73 -9.17
N GLU A 516 -29.12 -46.73 -10.46
CA GLU A 516 -29.67 -47.71 -11.40
C GLU A 516 -29.24 -49.14 -11.05
N ARG A 517 -28.00 -49.33 -10.59
CA ARG A 517 -27.51 -50.61 -10.09
C ARG A 517 -28.29 -51.07 -8.86
N TYR A 518 -28.47 -50.19 -7.87
CA TYR A 518 -29.29 -50.51 -6.69
C TYR A 518 -30.74 -50.85 -7.05
N LYS A 519 -31.37 -50.10 -7.96
CA LYS A 519 -32.73 -50.43 -8.42
C LYS A 519 -32.80 -51.82 -9.05
N LYS A 520 -31.78 -52.21 -9.83
CA LYS A 520 -31.69 -53.55 -10.42
C LYS A 520 -31.54 -54.62 -9.35
N ASP A 521 -30.62 -54.43 -8.40
CA ASP A 521 -30.38 -55.39 -7.31
C ASP A 521 -31.64 -55.57 -6.44
N ILE A 522 -32.37 -54.49 -6.14
CA ILE A 522 -33.64 -54.55 -5.42
C ILE A 522 -34.66 -55.37 -6.21
N LYS A 523 -34.83 -55.11 -7.51
CA LYS A 523 -35.77 -55.88 -8.35
C LYS A 523 -35.42 -57.36 -8.41
N GLU A 524 -34.14 -57.69 -8.56
CA GLU A 524 -33.67 -59.09 -8.56
C GLU A 524 -33.95 -59.77 -7.22
N ARG A 525 -33.71 -59.08 -6.10
CA ARG A 525 -33.99 -59.58 -4.76
C ARG A 525 -35.48 -59.79 -4.52
N GLU A 526 -36.32 -58.83 -4.89
CA GLU A 526 -37.77 -58.95 -4.82
C GLU A 526 -38.29 -60.12 -5.66
N GLU A 527 -37.71 -60.36 -6.84
CA GLU A 527 -38.07 -61.49 -7.68
C GLU A 527 -37.64 -62.83 -7.07
N GLN A 528 -36.44 -62.91 -6.48
CA GLN A 528 -36.00 -64.10 -5.74
C GLN A 528 -36.89 -64.38 -4.52
N GLU A 529 -37.21 -63.36 -3.72
CA GLU A 529 -38.11 -63.49 -2.59
C GLU A 529 -39.52 -63.93 -3.02
N ARG A 530 -40.01 -63.43 -4.17
CA ARG A 530 -41.27 -63.88 -4.76
C ARG A 530 -41.22 -65.36 -5.15
N LYS A 531 -40.14 -65.80 -5.82
CA LYS A 531 -39.94 -67.21 -6.19
C LYS A 531 -39.93 -68.12 -4.96
N ILE A 532 -39.17 -67.76 -3.92
CA ILE A 532 -39.11 -68.51 -2.65
C ILE A 532 -40.49 -68.55 -1.99
N ARG A 533 -41.22 -67.42 -1.97
CA ARG A 533 -42.56 -67.34 -1.39
C ARG A 533 -43.55 -68.25 -2.12
N ASP A 534 -43.52 -68.24 -3.45
CA ASP A 534 -44.40 -69.06 -4.28
C ASP A 534 -44.07 -70.55 -4.13
N GLU A 535 -42.79 -70.91 -4.02
CA GLU A 535 -42.33 -72.28 -3.76
C GLU A 535 -42.79 -72.78 -2.38
N MET A 536 -42.55 -72.01 -1.32
CA MET A 536 -43.03 -72.30 0.03
C MET A 536 -44.56 -72.42 0.11
N LYS A 537 -45.28 -71.65 -0.70
CA LYS A 537 -46.75 -71.74 -0.79
C LYS A 537 -47.18 -73.06 -1.43
N ARG A 538 -46.54 -73.48 -2.53
CA ARG A 538 -46.82 -74.77 -3.18
C ARG A 538 -46.54 -75.95 -2.26
N GLU A 539 -45.39 -75.93 -1.56
CA GLU A 539 -45.04 -76.98 -0.59
C GLU A 539 -46.07 -77.06 0.55
N ARG A 540 -46.55 -75.91 1.06
CA ARG A 540 -47.60 -75.86 2.08
C ARG A 540 -48.91 -76.44 1.57
N GLU A 541 -49.36 -76.04 0.39
CA GLU A 541 -50.60 -76.55 -0.23
C GLU A 541 -50.52 -78.06 -0.47
N GLU A 542 -49.35 -78.56 -0.89
CA GLU A 542 -49.11 -79.99 -1.08
C GLU A 542 -49.12 -80.77 0.24
N TRP A 543 -48.46 -80.24 1.28
CA TRP A 543 -48.49 -80.82 2.61
C TRP A 543 -49.90 -80.84 3.22
N GLU A 544 -50.68 -79.77 3.06
CA GLU A 544 -52.08 -79.70 3.53
C GLU A 544 -52.96 -80.73 2.82
N ARG A 545 -52.81 -80.88 1.50
CA ARG A 545 -53.51 -81.91 0.71
C ARG A 545 -53.15 -83.31 1.18
N GLN A 546 -51.86 -83.63 1.34
CA GLN A 546 -51.43 -84.94 1.85
C GLN A 546 -52.00 -85.23 3.24
N LYS A 547 -52.00 -84.22 4.13
CA LYS A 547 -52.58 -84.33 5.47
C LYS A 547 -54.09 -84.58 5.43
N GLN A 548 -54.80 -83.94 4.49
CA GLN A 548 -56.24 -84.10 4.32
C GLN A 548 -56.60 -85.47 3.72
N GLU A 549 -55.82 -85.95 2.75
CA GLU A 549 -55.92 -87.32 2.21
C GLU A 549 -55.65 -88.37 3.29
N GLU A 550 -54.61 -88.19 4.11
CA GLU A 550 -54.31 -89.09 5.22
C GLU A 550 -55.44 -89.11 6.26
N LYS A 551 -56.01 -87.94 6.58
CA LYS A 551 -57.17 -87.83 7.48
C LYS A 551 -58.39 -88.55 6.93
N GLN A 552 -58.71 -88.35 5.64
CA GLN A 552 -59.83 -89.05 4.98
C GLN A 552 -59.62 -90.57 4.98
N ARG A 553 -58.40 -91.04 4.67
CA ARG A 553 -58.05 -92.46 4.72
C ARG A 553 -58.29 -93.04 6.12
N LYS A 554 -57.81 -92.36 7.17
CA LYS A 554 -58.02 -92.78 8.58
C LYS A 554 -59.49 -92.78 8.97
N GLU A 555 -60.27 -91.77 8.58
CA GLU A 555 -61.71 -91.69 8.84
C GLU A 555 -62.47 -92.83 8.14
N GLU A 556 -62.09 -93.17 6.92
CA GLU A 556 -62.71 -94.27 6.16
C GLU A 556 -62.33 -95.65 6.71
N GLU A 557 -61.08 -95.85 7.12
CA GLU A 557 -60.63 -97.03 7.86
C GLU A 557 -61.40 -97.21 9.18
N ASP A 558 -61.55 -96.14 9.97
CA ASP A 558 -62.32 -96.15 11.23
C ASP A 558 -63.81 -96.43 10.98
N LYS A 559 -64.40 -95.85 9.92
CA LYS A 559 -65.79 -96.10 9.53
C LYS A 559 -65.99 -97.56 9.11
N ASN A 560 -65.03 -98.13 8.37
CA ASN A 560 -65.06 -99.55 8.00
C ASN A 560 -64.86 -100.46 9.22
N ARG A 561 -64.01 -100.09 10.19
CA ARG A 561 -63.85 -100.82 11.45
C ARG A 561 -65.18 -100.83 12.24
N ARG A 562 -65.80 -99.68 12.44
CA ARG A 562 -67.10 -99.55 13.14
C ARG A 562 -68.21 -100.34 12.46
N LYS A 563 -68.28 -100.34 11.12
CA LYS A 563 -69.25 -101.16 10.38
C LYS A 563 -69.05 -102.66 10.62
N LYS A 564 -67.80 -103.14 10.65
CA LYS A 564 -67.49 -104.55 10.96
C LYS A 564 -67.86 -104.92 12.40
N GLU A 565 -67.53 -104.05 13.37
CA GLU A 565 -67.90 -104.23 14.78
C GLU A 565 -69.43 -104.27 14.95
N GLN A 566 -70.16 -103.39 14.27
CA GLN A 566 -71.62 -103.32 14.35
C GLN A 566 -72.29 -104.53 13.71
N ALA A 567 -71.82 -104.98 12.54
CA ALA A 567 -72.31 -106.21 11.91
C ALA A 567 -72.10 -107.44 12.80
N MET A 568 -70.94 -107.54 13.46
CA MET A 568 -70.65 -108.62 14.42
C MET A 568 -71.58 -108.56 15.64
N SER A 569 -71.84 -107.37 16.16
CA SER A 569 -72.74 -107.17 17.30
C SER A 569 -74.19 -107.53 16.94
N ASP A 570 -74.67 -107.12 15.76
CA ASP A 570 -76.01 -107.44 15.27
C ASP A 570 -76.19 -108.96 15.08
N GLU A 571 -75.18 -109.65 14.54
CA GLU A 571 -75.19 -111.10 14.36
C GLU A 571 -75.24 -111.84 15.72
N TYR A 572 -74.48 -111.36 16.70
CA TYR A 572 -74.51 -111.88 18.08
C TYR A 572 -75.89 -111.68 18.75
N TYR A 573 -76.49 -110.50 18.61
CA TYR A 573 -77.82 -110.20 19.15
C TYR A 573 -78.93 -111.06 18.54
N GLN A 574 -78.88 -111.31 17.23
CA GLN A 574 -79.84 -112.20 16.56
C GLN A 574 -79.74 -113.65 17.08
N ARG A 575 -78.53 -114.12 17.35
CA ARG A 575 -78.30 -115.46 17.91
C ARG A 575 -78.89 -115.61 19.32
N LEU A 576 -78.63 -114.63 20.19
CA LEU A 576 -79.23 -114.56 21.53
C LEU A 576 -80.75 -114.53 21.49
N LYS A 577 -81.35 -113.80 20.55
CA LYS A 577 -82.80 -113.75 20.37
C LYS A 577 -83.38 -115.12 20.00
N GLN A 578 -82.75 -115.81 19.05
CA GLN A 578 -83.16 -117.17 18.65
C GLN A 578 -83.04 -118.17 19.81
N GLU A 579 -81.99 -118.08 20.62
CA GLU A 579 -81.83 -118.92 21.81
C GLU A 579 -82.87 -118.62 22.90
N GLY A 580 -83.17 -117.34 23.14
CA GLY A 580 -84.24 -116.92 24.05
C GLY A 580 -85.61 -117.44 23.63
N GLU A 581 -85.92 -117.41 22.33
CA GLU A 581 -87.17 -117.97 21.79
C GLU A 581 -87.24 -119.50 21.93
N LYS A 582 -86.13 -120.21 21.68
CA LYS A 582 -86.03 -121.66 21.91
C LYS A 582 -86.27 -122.01 23.38
N MET A 583 -85.66 -121.28 24.31
CA MET A 583 -85.81 -121.49 25.75
C MET A 583 -87.27 -121.25 26.20
N LYS A 584 -87.93 -120.23 25.66
CA LYS A 584 -89.34 -119.93 25.95
C LYS A 584 -90.27 -121.08 25.52
N MET A 585 -89.98 -121.71 24.37
CA MET A 585 -90.74 -122.85 23.87
C MET A 585 -90.58 -124.10 24.76
N ILE A 586 -89.37 -124.35 25.28
CA ILE A 586 -89.09 -125.45 26.21
C ILE A 586 -89.88 -125.26 27.51
N LEU A 587 -89.79 -124.07 28.13
CA LEU A 587 -90.50 -123.76 29.38
C LEU A 587 -92.02 -123.85 29.24
N GLN A 588 -92.58 -123.51 28.08
CA GLN A 588 -94.02 -123.63 27.83
C GLN A 588 -94.47 -125.10 27.73
N LYS A 589 -93.63 -125.96 27.12
CA LYS A 589 -93.87 -127.42 27.06
C LYS A 589 -93.85 -128.06 28.44
N GLU A 590 -92.88 -127.70 29.29
CA GLU A 590 -92.81 -128.22 30.66
C GLU A 590 -94.02 -127.79 31.50
N ARG A 591 -94.44 -126.53 31.39
CA ARG A 591 -95.59 -126.00 32.12
C ARG A 591 -96.89 -126.73 31.77
N GLN A 592 -97.11 -127.03 30.48
CA GLN A 592 -98.27 -127.81 30.02
C GLN A 592 -98.23 -129.26 30.53
N ASN A 593 -97.04 -129.86 30.65
CA ASN A 593 -96.90 -131.22 31.16
C ASN A 593 -97.23 -131.28 32.65
N HIS A 594 -96.70 -130.34 33.43
CA HIS A 594 -96.97 -130.21 34.87
C HIS A 594 -98.47 -129.99 35.16
N ASP A 595 -99.17 -129.18 34.34
CA ASP A 595 -100.61 -128.97 34.49
C ASP A 595 -101.45 -130.21 34.19
N LYS A 596 -101.07 -131.01 33.17
CA LYS A 596 -101.73 -132.29 32.87
C LYS A 596 -101.54 -133.29 34.02
N GLU A 597 -100.36 -133.33 34.63
CA GLU A 597 -100.06 -134.24 35.73
C GLU A 597 -100.78 -133.84 37.03
N ARG A 598 -100.89 -132.53 37.30
CA ARG A 598 -101.69 -132.02 38.43
C ARG A 598 -103.15 -132.43 38.34
N LYS A 599 -103.79 -132.27 37.17
CA LYS A 599 -105.20 -132.62 36.96
C LYS A 599 -105.47 -134.11 37.16
N ARG A 600 -104.57 -134.99 36.70
CA ARG A 600 -104.69 -136.45 36.93
C ARG A 600 -104.66 -136.81 38.42
N ARG A 601 -103.86 -136.12 39.24
CA ARG A 601 -103.80 -136.36 40.69
C ARG A 601 -105.07 -135.90 41.43
N GLU A 602 -105.68 -134.80 41.02
CA GLU A 602 -106.92 -134.28 41.62
C GLU A 602 -108.15 -135.16 41.33
N GLU A 603 -108.19 -135.81 40.16
CA GLU A 603 -109.26 -136.73 39.77
C GLU A 603 -109.20 -138.03 40.59
N LEU A 604 -107.99 -138.58 40.74
CA LEU A 604 -107.70 -139.77 41.56
C LEU A 604 -108.03 -139.57 43.05
N PHE A 605 -107.87 -138.34 43.56
CA PHE A 605 -108.22 -138.01 44.94
C PHE A 605 -109.73 -138.00 45.16
N ARG A 606 -110.50 -137.49 44.18
CA ARG A 606 -111.97 -137.43 44.26
C ARG A 606 -112.64 -138.80 44.25
N GLU A 607 -112.18 -139.71 43.38
CA GLU A 607 -112.71 -141.08 43.33
C GLU A 607 -112.52 -141.80 44.68
N ARG A 608 -111.39 -141.59 45.34
CA ARG A 608 -111.05 -142.22 46.61
C ARG A 608 -111.88 -141.68 47.79
N GLU A 609 -112.21 -140.39 47.80
CA GLU A 609 -113.12 -139.79 48.80
C GLU A 609 -114.55 -140.33 48.68
N GLU A 610 -115.04 -140.54 47.45
CA GLU A 610 -116.39 -141.01 47.19
C GLU A 610 -116.56 -142.48 47.63
N GLN A 611 -115.53 -143.29 47.39
CA GLN A 611 -115.47 -144.69 47.84
C GLN A 611 -115.51 -144.80 49.38
N TYR A 612 -114.73 -143.97 50.07
CA TYR A 612 -114.68 -143.97 51.54
C TYR A 612 -116.04 -143.57 52.18
N LYS A 613 -116.81 -142.70 51.54
CA LYS A 613 -118.16 -142.31 52.02
C LYS A 613 -119.20 -143.43 51.88
N ASN A 614 -119.08 -144.26 50.84
CA ASN A 614 -120.00 -145.38 50.64
C ASN A 614 -119.74 -146.51 51.64
N ASP A 615 -118.47 -146.84 51.89
CA ASP A 615 -118.07 -147.87 52.87
C ASP A 615 -118.54 -147.55 54.30
N ILE A 616 -118.62 -146.27 54.67
CA ILE A 616 -119.13 -145.83 55.98
C ILE A 616 -120.65 -146.06 56.08
N LYS A 617 -121.42 -145.70 55.04
CA LYS A 617 -122.88 -145.87 55.03
C LYS A 617 -123.30 -147.33 55.11
N GLU A 618 -122.58 -148.21 54.42
CA GLU A 618 -122.88 -149.64 54.41
C GLU A 618 -122.69 -150.25 55.80
N ARG A 619 -121.61 -149.85 56.50
CA ARG A 619 -121.32 -150.30 57.88
C ARG A 619 -122.36 -149.83 58.90
N GLU A 620 -122.85 -148.59 58.78
CA GLU A 620 -123.89 -148.05 59.68
C GLU A 620 -125.25 -148.75 59.49
N GLU A 621 -125.58 -149.15 58.26
CA GLU A 621 -126.80 -149.89 57.92
C GLU A 621 -126.77 -151.33 58.48
N GLU A 622 -125.61 -152.00 58.43
CA GLU A 622 -125.40 -153.33 59.01
C GLU A 622 -125.50 -153.32 60.55
N GLU A 623 -124.87 -152.35 61.22
CA GLU A 623 -124.97 -152.22 62.69
C GLU A 623 -126.41 -151.96 63.14
N ARG A 624 -127.19 -151.19 62.37
CA ARG A 624 -128.59 -150.91 62.69
C ARG A 624 -129.46 -152.16 62.64
N LYS A 625 -129.29 -153.01 61.61
CA LYS A 625 -130.02 -154.28 61.48
C LYS A 625 -129.68 -155.25 62.63
N MET A 626 -128.41 -155.33 63.00
CA MET A 626 -127.94 -156.20 64.08
C MET A 626 -128.52 -155.79 65.46
N ARG A 627 -128.67 -154.48 65.71
CA ARG A 627 -129.31 -153.96 66.95
C ARG A 627 -130.81 -154.23 67.01
N GLU A 628 -131.51 -154.14 65.89
CA GLU A 628 -132.95 -154.43 65.81
C GLU A 628 -133.24 -155.92 66.01
N GLU A 629 -132.36 -156.79 65.51
CA GLU A 629 -132.45 -158.25 65.66
C GLU A 629 -132.20 -158.70 67.11
N MET A 630 -131.13 -158.22 67.76
CA MET A 630 -130.88 -158.48 69.20
C MET A 630 -132.05 -158.05 70.10
N LYS A 631 -132.72 -156.93 69.76
CA LYS A 631 -133.84 -156.43 70.56
C LYS A 631 -135.07 -157.33 70.48
N ARG A 632 -135.33 -157.94 69.31
CA ARG A 632 -136.42 -158.91 69.13
C ARG A 632 -136.19 -160.20 69.92
N GLU A 633 -134.97 -160.72 69.89
CA GLU A 633 -134.63 -161.94 70.65
C GLU A 633 -134.77 -161.72 72.17
N GLN A 634 -134.42 -160.52 72.65
CA GLN A 634 -134.55 -160.18 74.06
C GLN A 634 -136.01 -160.07 74.54
N GLU A 635 -136.90 -159.52 73.70
CA GLU A 635 -138.34 -159.43 73.97
C GLU A 635 -139.03 -160.82 73.94
N GLU A 636 -138.58 -161.72 73.07
CA GLU A 636 -139.08 -163.11 73.02
C GLU A 636 -138.64 -163.92 74.25
N TRP A 637 -137.39 -163.75 74.69
CA TRP A 637 -136.87 -164.40 75.89
C TRP A 637 -137.64 -163.98 77.16
N GLU A 638 -137.97 -162.69 77.30
CA GLU A 638 -138.76 -162.22 78.45
C GLU A 638 -140.19 -162.80 78.46
N LYS A 639 -140.85 -162.89 77.30
CA LYS A 639 -142.18 -163.51 77.18
C LYS A 639 -142.17 -164.99 77.56
N GLN A 640 -141.15 -165.74 77.15
CA GLN A 640 -140.98 -167.15 77.55
C GLN A 640 -140.81 -167.30 79.06
N LYS A 641 -139.98 -166.43 79.65
CA LYS A 641 -139.71 -166.44 81.09
C LYS A 641 -140.97 -166.14 81.93
N GLN A 642 -141.86 -165.31 81.40
CA GLN A 642 -143.10 -164.92 82.06
C GLN A 642 -144.17 -166.03 81.98
N GLN A 643 -144.23 -166.76 80.86
CA GLN A 643 -145.08 -167.95 80.71
C GLN A 643 -144.61 -169.11 81.61
N GLU A 644 -143.31 -169.29 81.80
CA GLU A 644 -142.79 -170.32 82.72
C GLU A 644 -143.09 -170.02 84.19
N ARG A 645 -143.15 -168.75 84.60
CA ARG A 645 -143.55 -168.37 85.96
C ARG A 645 -145.02 -168.65 86.19
N GLN A 646 -145.88 -168.28 85.25
CA GLN A 646 -147.32 -168.55 85.34
C GLN A 646 -147.63 -170.04 85.42
N LYS A 647 -146.92 -170.88 84.64
CA LYS A 647 -147.06 -172.34 84.72
C LYS A 647 -146.61 -172.91 86.06
N ARG A 648 -145.54 -172.37 86.66
CA ARG A 648 -145.05 -172.81 87.97
C ARG A 648 -146.03 -172.49 89.09
N ASP A 649 -146.62 -171.31 89.07
CA ASP A 649 -147.54 -170.89 90.12
C ASP A 649 -148.88 -171.65 90.04
N GLU A 650 -149.38 -171.91 88.83
CA GLU A 650 -150.56 -172.78 88.62
C GLU A 650 -150.29 -174.24 89.07
N GLU A 651 -149.05 -174.72 88.94
CA GLU A 651 -148.66 -176.07 89.35
C GLU A 651 -148.52 -176.19 90.87
N ASP A 652 -148.02 -175.15 91.54
CA ASP A 652 -147.97 -175.08 93.02
C ASP A 652 -149.37 -174.92 93.64
N GLU A 653 -150.26 -174.16 93.01
CA GLU A 653 -151.67 -174.07 93.41
C GLU A 653 -152.39 -175.44 93.25
N ARG A 654 -152.04 -176.21 92.22
CA ARG A 654 -152.50 -177.59 92.04
C ARG A 654 -151.92 -178.57 93.04
N ARG A 655 -150.66 -178.39 93.47
CA ARG A 655 -150.04 -179.27 94.49
C ARG A 655 -150.66 -179.09 95.86
N ARG A 656 -150.99 -177.86 96.28
CA ARG A 656 -151.60 -177.66 97.61
C ARG A 656 -153.06 -178.07 97.67
N LYS A 657 -153.82 -177.87 96.58
CA LYS A 657 -155.15 -178.49 96.43
C LYS A 657 -155.11 -180.03 96.43
N LYS A 658 -153.96 -180.66 96.14
CA LYS A 658 -153.76 -182.11 96.23
C LYS A 658 -153.37 -182.61 97.62
N GLU A 659 -152.68 -181.82 98.45
CA GLU A 659 -152.46 -182.18 99.86
C GLU A 659 -153.72 -181.98 100.70
N GLN A 660 -154.58 -181.03 100.31
CA GLN A 660 -155.94 -180.89 100.84
C GLN A 660 -156.89 -182.05 100.41
N ALA A 661 -156.46 -182.96 99.53
CA ALA A 661 -157.26 -184.10 99.03
C ALA A 661 -156.69 -185.48 99.41
N MET A 662 -155.52 -185.53 100.03
CA MET A 662 -155.00 -186.78 100.60
C MET A 662 -155.15 -186.80 102.12
N ARG A 663 -156.32 -187.33 102.50
CA ARG A 663 -156.45 -188.43 103.47
C ARG A 663 -156.31 -188.00 104.94
N GLU A 664 -157.39 -187.87 105.72
CA GLU A 664 -158.80 -188.27 105.52
C GLU A 664 -159.05 -189.75 105.13
N GLU A 665 -158.06 -190.63 105.35
CA GLU A 665 -158.17 -192.12 105.51
C GLU A 665 -157.26 -192.52 106.67
#